data_AF-A0A5B8QZU7-F1
#
_entry.id   AF-A0A5B8QZU7-F1
#
_cell.length_a   1.000
_cell.length_b   1.000
_cell.length_c   1.000
_cell.angle_alpha   90.00
_cell.angle_beta   90.00
_cell.angle_gamma   90.00
#
_symmetry.space_group_name_H-M   'P 1'
#
loop_
_entity.id
_entity.type
_entity.pdbx_description
1 polymer ?
#
loop_
_entity_poly.entity_id
_entity_poly.type
_entity_poly.pdbx_seq_one_letter_code
_entity_poly.pdbx_strand_id
1 'polypeptide(L)'
;MESQVIQPGSAPQSMLKGGRSSRRAFKDKAAQIGVTIGGTMVFVALLLIFFYLLYVIKPIFDSADVTPVKSVSYQHAEVATLMVGADEQNEVMYRVAADGQVDFYTVADGSLLSSFTPPLPAGVSVTSAAIAAPSEQRFALGLSNGQALIVGIEFGLSYPNNKRLITPKLRYSAGEAPITIDESGSAIHHLAFSYSNDKISFAYQDDNGAWRLSRLEGQENMMTEEVEWTTTGALLPDAPKKVAHQLMTPDQRQLMLQMGNKVFIYNIRDVESLDLMQVIDAEKEKSKVNNIALLAGASSILVSYDSGVVTQYFQVNGPKGRLYKEIREFTDLAPVASIASEFYRKSFAVVSPEGELSLLYTTSERELFDEKFDLKNPGVMGFSPRANGLVVEANNQLNIFHVENSHPEVSWSALWNKVWYEGYPEPKFVWQSTSGSDDFEAKLSLMPLAYGTMKAAFYAMLFAVPLAIAGAIYTAYFMSPKVRGIVKPTIEIMEALPTVILGFLAGLWLAPLIEEHLPGILVLLVLLPTAILVSAYSWSKLPGTWKQRLPEVYQELMLIPVICFVGWFSFAISPMIEVALFDGNTRQFITNELGITFDQRNALVVGIAMGFAVIPTIFSIAEDAIFSVPRHLSNGSLALGATPWQTLTRVVLLTASPGIFSAVMMGLGRAVGETMIVLMATGNTAIMEWSVFEGMRTLAANIAVEMPESAIGSSHYRVLFLAAFVLFVFTFFFNTIAEVVRQRLRDRYSSL
;
A
#
# COMPACT_ATOMS: atom_id res chain seq x y z
N MET A 1 -6.88 -0.87 -33.66
CA MET A 1 -7.59 -1.79 -34.59
C MET A 1 -7.99 -1.00 -35.82
N GLU A 2 -7.10 -0.91 -36.81
CA GLU A 2 -7.47 -0.65 -38.20
C GLU A 2 -7.20 -1.94 -38.94
N SER A 3 -8.25 -2.64 -39.38
CA SER A 3 -8.12 -3.67 -40.39
C SER A 3 -7.90 -2.97 -41.73
N GLN A 4 -6.63 -2.70 -42.06
CA GLN A 4 -6.27 -2.26 -43.40
C GLN A 4 -6.62 -3.36 -44.39
N VAL A 5 -7.70 -3.08 -45.10
CA VAL A 5 -8.12 -3.57 -46.40
C VAL A 5 -6.89 -3.93 -47.24
N ILE A 6 -6.74 -5.22 -47.50
CA ILE A 6 -5.88 -5.73 -48.57
C ILE A 6 -6.42 -5.11 -49.87
N GLN A 7 -5.68 -4.18 -50.47
CA GLN A 7 -5.95 -3.78 -51.85
C GLN A 7 -5.79 -5.04 -52.73
N PRO A 8 -6.82 -5.45 -53.48
CA PRO A 8 -6.63 -6.50 -54.47
C PRO A 8 -5.82 -5.91 -55.63
N GLY A 9 -4.70 -6.58 -55.94
CA GLY A 9 -3.89 -6.27 -57.11
C GLY A 9 -4.71 -6.19 -58.39
N SER A 10 -4.20 -5.41 -59.34
CA SER A 10 -4.74 -5.19 -60.68
C SER A 10 -5.28 -6.50 -61.30
N ALA A 11 -6.58 -6.49 -61.58
CA ALA A 11 -7.29 -7.61 -62.16
C ALA A 11 -6.78 -7.93 -63.59
N PRO A 12 -6.53 -9.21 -63.95
CA PRO A 12 -6.57 -9.59 -65.35
C PRO A 12 -8.04 -9.60 -65.78
N GLN A 13 -8.34 -8.87 -66.87
CA GLN A 13 -9.61 -8.95 -67.57
C GLN A 13 -9.91 -10.42 -67.90
N SER A 14 -10.98 -10.96 -67.33
CA SER A 14 -11.60 -12.17 -67.86
C SER A 14 -13.10 -12.16 -67.59
N MET A 15 -13.81 -12.23 -68.70
CA MET A 15 -15.25 -12.34 -68.84
C MET A 15 -15.82 -13.45 -67.96
N LEU A 16 -16.89 -13.15 -67.22
CA LEU A 16 -18.06 -14.02 -66.98
C LEU A 16 -19.10 -13.21 -66.19
N LYS A 17 -19.93 -12.46 -66.93
CA LYS A 17 -21.24 -11.99 -66.47
C LYS A 17 -22.13 -13.22 -66.29
N GLY A 18 -22.13 -13.79 -65.09
CA GLY A 18 -23.14 -14.74 -64.61
C GLY A 18 -23.77 -14.18 -63.35
N GLY A 19 -25.11 -14.08 -63.32
CA GLY A 19 -25.87 -13.43 -62.24
C GLY A 19 -25.52 -13.95 -60.84
N ARG A 20 -24.61 -13.24 -60.15
CA ARG A 20 -24.31 -13.47 -58.73
C ARG A 20 -25.40 -12.77 -57.92
N SER A 21 -26.14 -13.54 -57.13
CA SER A 21 -27.39 -13.09 -56.49
C SER A 21 -27.20 -11.87 -55.60
N SER A 22 -28.08 -10.87 -55.77
CA SER A 22 -28.23 -9.67 -54.92
C SER A 22 -28.20 -10.00 -53.41
N ARG A 23 -28.68 -11.20 -53.05
CA ARG A 23 -28.72 -11.72 -51.68
C ARG A 23 -27.33 -11.98 -51.08
N ARG A 24 -26.32 -12.37 -51.86
CA ARG A 24 -24.95 -12.57 -51.35
C ARG A 24 -24.25 -11.25 -51.11
N ALA A 25 -24.37 -10.30 -52.04
CA ALA A 25 -23.83 -8.95 -51.86
C ALA A 25 -24.45 -8.23 -50.65
N PHE A 26 -25.76 -8.40 -50.42
CA PHE A 26 -26.42 -7.90 -49.22
C PHE A 26 -25.88 -8.55 -47.94
N LYS A 27 -25.71 -9.88 -47.92
CA LYS A 27 -25.14 -10.60 -46.77
C LYS A 27 -23.70 -10.16 -46.47
N ASP A 28 -22.87 -10.02 -47.50
CA ASP A 28 -21.48 -9.58 -47.33
C ASP A 28 -21.42 -8.15 -46.77
N LYS A 29 -22.27 -7.25 -47.27
CA LYS A 29 -22.35 -5.87 -46.77
C LYS A 29 -22.93 -5.78 -45.36
N ALA A 30 -23.96 -6.57 -45.04
CA ALA A 30 -24.52 -6.66 -43.70
C ALA A 30 -23.48 -7.23 -42.69
N ALA A 31 -22.70 -8.23 -43.08
CA ALA A 31 -21.63 -8.77 -42.26
C ALA A 31 -20.52 -7.75 -42.02
N GLN A 32 -20.08 -7.02 -43.05
CA GLN A 32 -19.09 -5.95 -42.91
C GLN A 32 -19.59 -4.84 -41.96
N ILE A 33 -20.83 -4.38 -42.14
CA ILE A 33 -21.43 -3.39 -41.23
C ILE A 33 -21.51 -3.94 -39.81
N GLY A 34 -21.95 -5.19 -39.64
CA GLY A 34 -22.01 -5.85 -38.33
C GLY A 34 -20.66 -5.92 -37.63
N VAL A 35 -19.60 -6.32 -38.35
CA VAL A 35 -18.23 -6.38 -37.81
C VAL A 35 -17.71 -4.99 -37.45
N THR A 36 -17.92 -3.98 -38.30
CA THR A 36 -17.48 -2.61 -38.02
C THR A 36 -18.22 -2.01 -36.83
N ILE A 37 -19.55 -2.18 -36.74
CA ILE A 37 -20.35 -1.72 -35.59
C ILE A 37 -19.89 -2.44 -34.32
N GLY A 38 -19.73 -3.76 -34.37
CA GLY A 38 -19.26 -4.55 -33.23
C GLY A 38 -17.87 -4.12 -32.76
N GLY A 39 -16.91 -3.97 -33.67
CA GLY A 39 -15.56 -3.49 -33.35
C GLY A 39 -15.55 -2.07 -32.78
N THR A 40 -16.35 -1.17 -33.34
CA THR A 40 -16.51 0.20 -32.83
C THR A 40 -17.12 0.20 -31.43
N MET A 41 -18.12 -0.65 -31.19
CA MET A 41 -18.79 -0.76 -29.89
C MET A 41 -17.85 -1.27 -28.81
N VAL A 42 -17.01 -2.27 -29.11
CA VAL A 42 -15.96 -2.76 -28.19
C VAL A 42 -14.96 -1.64 -27.88
N PHE A 43 -14.52 -0.89 -28.88
CA PHE A 43 -13.63 0.26 -28.67
C PHE A 43 -14.26 1.34 -27.79
N VAL A 44 -15.53 1.70 -28.05
CA VAL A 44 -16.29 2.65 -27.21
C VAL A 44 -16.42 2.12 -25.78
N ALA A 45 -16.72 0.83 -25.60
CA ALA A 45 -16.81 0.23 -24.27
C ALA A 45 -15.47 0.30 -23.52
N LEU A 46 -14.34 0.02 -24.18
CA LEU A 46 -13.00 0.16 -23.59
C LEU A 46 -12.70 1.61 -23.20
N LEU A 47 -13.06 2.58 -24.04
CA LEU A 47 -12.93 4.00 -23.70
C LEU A 47 -13.81 4.40 -22.52
N LEU A 48 -15.05 3.92 -22.46
CA LEU A 48 -15.96 4.19 -21.33
C LEU A 48 -15.43 3.59 -20.04
N ILE A 49 -14.88 2.36 -20.07
CA ILE A 49 -14.21 1.77 -18.90
C ILE A 49 -13.04 2.65 -18.47
N PHE A 50 -12.21 3.10 -19.41
CA PHE A 50 -11.08 3.99 -19.10
C PHE A 50 -11.53 5.30 -18.43
N PHE A 51 -12.55 5.98 -18.98
CA PHE A 51 -13.08 7.21 -18.37
C PHE A 51 -13.77 6.94 -17.02
N TYR A 52 -14.43 5.79 -16.87
CA TYR A 52 -15.04 5.40 -15.61
C TYR A 52 -13.97 5.16 -14.52
N LEU A 53 -12.87 4.47 -14.83
CA LEU A 53 -11.75 4.29 -13.91
C LEU A 53 -11.20 5.65 -13.48
N LEU A 54 -10.94 6.56 -14.43
CA LEU A 54 -10.47 7.92 -14.13
C LEU A 54 -11.43 8.70 -13.24
N TYR A 55 -12.74 8.60 -13.50
CA TYR A 55 -13.77 9.24 -12.68
C TYR A 55 -13.77 8.74 -11.23
N VAL A 56 -13.63 7.41 -11.02
CA VAL A 56 -13.58 6.82 -9.68
C VAL A 56 -12.29 7.19 -8.94
N ILE A 57 -11.18 7.30 -9.66
CA ILE A 57 -9.86 7.60 -9.09
C ILE A 57 -9.74 9.08 -8.75
N LYS A 58 -10.26 9.99 -9.57
CA LYS A 58 -10.05 11.45 -9.46
C LYS A 58 -10.11 11.98 -8.01
N PRO A 59 -11.10 11.64 -7.16
CA PRO A 59 -11.23 12.24 -5.84
C PRO A 59 -10.05 12.02 -4.88
N ILE A 60 -9.22 10.99 -5.09
CA ILE A 60 -8.03 10.79 -4.22
C ILE A 60 -6.95 11.85 -4.45
N PHE A 61 -7.01 12.56 -5.57
CA PHE A 61 -6.07 13.63 -5.94
C PHE A 61 -6.66 15.03 -5.72
N ASP A 62 -7.93 15.13 -5.33
CA ASP A 62 -8.51 16.41 -4.96
C ASP A 62 -7.83 16.92 -3.65
N SER A 63 -7.73 18.24 -3.51
CA SER A 63 -7.27 18.92 -2.29
C SER A 63 -8.34 18.88 -1.21
N ALA A 64 -7.98 19.19 0.03
CA ALA A 64 -8.96 19.42 1.08
C ALA A 64 -9.70 20.75 0.85
N ASP A 65 -10.93 20.84 1.32
CA ASP A 65 -11.73 22.07 1.32
C ASP A 65 -11.94 22.52 2.77
N VAL A 66 -11.65 23.79 3.05
CA VAL A 66 -11.82 24.38 4.38
C VAL A 66 -12.63 25.67 4.24
N THR A 67 -13.86 25.65 4.76
CA THR A 67 -14.80 26.78 4.63
C THR A 67 -15.19 27.36 5.99
N PRO A 68 -15.20 28.69 6.15
CA PRO A 68 -15.62 29.32 7.39
C PRO A 68 -17.13 29.13 7.60
N VAL A 69 -17.53 28.70 8.78
CA VAL A 69 -18.95 28.47 9.13
C VAL A 69 -19.48 29.58 10.02
N LYS A 70 -18.81 29.85 11.15
CA LYS A 70 -19.27 30.83 12.13
C LYS A 70 -18.12 31.36 12.99
N SER A 71 -18.23 32.61 13.42
CA SER A 71 -17.38 33.23 14.45
C SER A 71 -18.23 33.65 15.65
N VAL A 72 -17.77 33.32 16.85
CA VAL A 72 -18.49 33.60 18.10
C VAL A 72 -17.57 34.29 19.10
N SER A 73 -17.96 35.47 19.56
CA SER A 73 -17.28 36.14 20.66
C SER A 73 -17.55 35.40 21.96
N TYR A 74 -16.48 35.04 22.68
CA TYR A 74 -16.58 34.37 23.97
C TYR A 74 -16.41 35.37 25.13
N GLN A 75 -16.89 34.99 26.31
CA GLN A 75 -16.77 35.80 27.54
C GLN A 75 -15.47 35.42 28.27
N HIS A 76 -15.03 36.20 29.27
CA HIS A 76 -13.75 35.97 29.96
C HIS A 76 -12.53 35.94 29.01
N ALA A 77 -12.45 36.92 28.11
CA ALA A 77 -11.31 37.07 27.19
C ALA A 77 -10.01 37.51 27.87
N GLU A 78 -10.04 37.86 29.15
CA GLU A 78 -8.84 38.23 29.92
C GLU A 78 -8.00 37.01 30.32
N VAL A 79 -8.60 35.82 30.34
CA VAL A 79 -7.91 34.55 30.68
C VAL A 79 -7.50 33.85 29.39
N ALA A 80 -6.28 33.34 29.33
CA ALA A 80 -5.79 32.61 28.16
C ALA A 80 -6.63 31.35 27.89
N THR A 81 -6.83 31.03 26.61
CA THR A 81 -7.50 29.80 26.19
C THR A 81 -6.54 28.62 26.35
N LEU A 82 -7.01 27.53 26.97
CA LEU A 82 -6.27 26.28 27.16
C LEU A 82 -6.59 25.27 26.06
N MET A 83 -7.88 25.10 25.74
CA MET A 83 -8.38 24.08 24.82
C MET A 83 -9.63 24.60 24.10
N VAL A 84 -9.76 24.27 22.82
CA VAL A 84 -10.98 24.50 22.04
C VAL A 84 -11.35 23.26 21.26
N GLY A 85 -12.61 23.14 20.86
CA GLY A 85 -13.06 22.07 19.98
C GLY A 85 -14.56 22.13 19.75
N ALA A 86 -15.08 21.08 19.11
CA ALA A 86 -16.51 20.91 18.86
C ALA A 86 -16.93 19.46 19.10
N ASP A 87 -18.24 19.24 19.18
CA ASP A 87 -18.82 17.90 19.18
C ASP A 87 -18.68 17.21 17.80
N GLU A 88 -19.02 15.92 17.72
CA GLU A 88 -18.89 15.14 16.48
C GLU A 88 -19.71 15.68 15.28
N GLN A 89 -20.80 16.40 15.53
CA GLN A 89 -21.69 16.97 14.51
C GLN A 89 -21.39 18.44 14.21
N ASN A 90 -20.43 19.06 14.91
CA ASN A 90 -20.12 20.49 14.80
C ASN A 90 -21.33 21.41 15.07
N GLU A 91 -22.22 21.04 15.99
CA GLU A 91 -23.37 21.84 16.42
C GLU A 91 -23.08 22.66 17.69
N VAL A 92 -22.16 22.17 18.54
CA VAL A 92 -21.73 22.79 19.79
C VAL A 92 -20.21 22.90 19.80
N MET A 93 -19.70 24.12 19.94
CA MET A 93 -18.28 24.38 20.17
C MET A 93 -18.02 24.71 21.63
N TYR A 94 -16.80 24.50 22.10
CA TYR A 94 -16.42 24.81 23.46
C TYR A 94 -15.08 25.52 23.55
N ARG A 95 -14.91 26.25 24.64
CA ARG A 95 -13.65 26.83 25.08
C ARG A 95 -13.40 26.45 26.53
N VAL A 96 -12.20 25.96 26.81
CA VAL A 96 -11.67 25.81 28.16
C VAL A 96 -10.66 26.92 28.38
N ALA A 97 -10.88 27.77 29.37
CA ALA A 97 -9.93 28.79 29.81
C ALA A 97 -8.87 28.18 30.75
N ALA A 98 -7.72 28.85 30.90
CA ALA A 98 -6.60 28.38 31.71
C ALA A 98 -6.91 28.30 33.22
N ASP A 99 -7.93 29.01 33.69
CA ASP A 99 -8.48 28.89 35.05
C ASP A 99 -9.49 27.73 35.21
N GLY A 100 -9.74 26.99 34.11
CA GLY A 100 -10.63 25.85 34.06
C GLY A 100 -12.09 26.15 33.76
N GLN A 101 -12.47 27.41 33.52
CA GLN A 101 -13.84 27.72 33.08
C GLN A 101 -14.10 27.08 31.71
N VAL A 102 -15.22 26.36 31.58
CA VAL A 102 -15.65 25.72 30.33
C VAL A 102 -16.92 26.36 29.83
N ASP A 103 -16.83 27.02 28.68
CA ASP A 103 -17.96 27.64 28.00
C ASP A 103 -18.35 26.85 26.76
N PHE A 104 -19.65 26.57 26.61
CA PHE A 104 -20.23 25.89 25.46
C PHE A 104 -21.10 26.86 24.66
N TYR A 105 -20.92 26.88 23.34
CA TYR A 105 -21.64 27.78 22.43
C TYR A 105 -22.33 26.98 21.33
N THR A 106 -23.53 27.39 20.91
CA THR A 106 -24.15 26.83 19.71
C THR A 106 -23.45 27.38 18.46
N VAL A 107 -23.26 26.55 17.45
CA VAL A 107 -22.75 26.98 16.14
C VAL A 107 -23.83 27.69 15.32
N ALA A 108 -25.11 27.34 15.50
CA ALA A 108 -26.21 27.87 14.71
C ALA A 108 -26.44 29.38 14.94
N ASP A 109 -26.50 29.82 16.20
CA ASP A 109 -26.76 31.21 16.56
C ASP A 109 -25.61 31.89 17.31
N GLY A 110 -24.61 31.14 17.78
CA GLY A 110 -23.49 31.67 18.55
C GLY A 110 -23.81 31.99 20.00
N SER A 111 -24.98 31.58 20.51
CA SER A 111 -25.36 31.80 21.90
C SER A 111 -24.60 30.88 22.87
N LEU A 112 -24.37 31.38 24.08
CA LEU A 112 -23.81 30.59 25.19
C LEU A 112 -24.88 29.61 25.69
N LEU A 113 -24.62 28.30 25.55
CA LEU A 113 -25.49 27.23 26.03
C LEU A 113 -25.36 27.02 27.54
N SER A 114 -24.12 26.91 28.01
CA SER A 114 -23.80 26.63 29.40
C SER A 114 -22.37 27.05 29.68
N SER A 115 -22.12 27.52 30.91
CA SER A 115 -20.80 27.80 31.43
C SER A 115 -20.61 26.98 32.72
N PHE A 116 -19.46 26.33 32.85
CA PHE A 116 -19.10 25.54 34.01
C PHE A 116 -17.85 26.11 34.65
N THR A 117 -17.91 26.34 35.95
CA THR A 117 -16.76 26.75 36.76
C THR A 117 -16.25 25.52 37.52
N PRO A 118 -14.94 25.26 37.55
CA PRO A 118 -14.39 24.11 38.26
C PRO A 118 -14.68 24.21 39.77
N PRO A 119 -15.04 23.10 40.44
CA PRO A 119 -15.28 23.08 41.88
C PRO A 119 -13.95 23.13 42.64
N LEU A 120 -13.47 24.35 42.92
CA LEU A 120 -12.21 24.56 43.65
C LEU A 120 -12.46 24.71 45.17
N PRO A 121 -11.58 24.18 46.03
CA PRO A 121 -11.65 24.41 47.48
C PRO A 121 -11.49 25.89 47.84
N ALA A 122 -12.06 26.31 48.98
CA ALA A 122 -11.99 27.70 49.42
C ALA A 122 -10.55 28.16 49.66
N GLY A 123 -10.16 29.28 49.02
CA GLY A 123 -8.81 29.86 49.14
C GLY A 123 -7.76 29.23 48.20
N VAL A 124 -8.15 28.27 47.36
CA VAL A 124 -7.26 27.60 46.40
C VAL A 124 -7.50 28.18 45.00
N SER A 125 -6.43 28.64 44.36
CA SER A 125 -6.43 29.07 42.96
C SER A 125 -5.75 28.07 42.04
N VAL A 126 -6.11 28.11 40.76
CA VAL A 126 -5.43 27.39 39.68
C VAL A 126 -4.09 28.07 39.39
N THR A 127 -3.02 27.28 39.35
CA THR A 127 -1.64 27.75 39.13
C THR A 127 -1.08 27.27 37.80
N SER A 128 -1.57 26.13 37.29
CA SER A 128 -1.22 25.63 35.96
C SER A 128 -2.36 24.82 35.37
N ALA A 129 -2.32 24.59 34.06
CA ALA A 129 -3.27 23.74 33.37
C ALA A 129 -2.58 22.95 32.26
N ALA A 130 -3.15 21.80 31.93
CA ALA A 130 -2.63 20.88 30.93
C ALA A 130 -3.77 20.23 30.16
N ILE A 131 -3.49 19.82 28.92
CA ILE A 131 -4.42 19.04 28.09
C ILE A 131 -3.85 17.64 27.86
N ALA A 132 -4.72 16.65 27.79
CA ALA A 132 -4.36 15.31 27.32
C ALA A 132 -4.28 15.28 25.79
N ALA A 133 -4.01 14.11 25.20
CA ALA A 133 -4.10 13.96 23.75
C ALA A 133 -5.51 14.34 23.25
N PRO A 134 -5.64 14.90 22.02
CA PRO A 134 -6.91 15.39 21.50
C PRO A 134 -8.04 14.35 21.58
N SER A 135 -7.75 13.08 21.30
CA SER A 135 -8.70 11.96 21.35
C SER A 135 -9.29 11.69 22.74
N GLU A 136 -8.61 12.09 23.82
CA GLU A 136 -9.12 11.93 25.18
C GLU A 136 -10.11 13.03 25.59
N GLN A 137 -10.08 14.19 24.92
CA GLN A 137 -10.90 15.38 25.23
C GLN A 137 -10.92 15.75 26.73
N ARG A 138 -9.74 15.76 27.35
CA ARG A 138 -9.55 16.01 28.78
C ARG A 138 -8.52 17.08 29.04
N PHE A 139 -8.71 17.77 30.15
CA PHE A 139 -7.74 18.70 30.71
C PHE A 139 -7.58 18.47 32.21
N ALA A 140 -6.46 18.96 32.75
CA ALA A 140 -6.17 18.93 34.17
C ALA A 140 -5.77 20.33 34.64
N LEU A 141 -6.19 20.68 35.85
CA LEU A 141 -5.85 21.93 36.53
C LEU A 141 -4.95 21.60 37.72
N GLY A 142 -3.76 22.19 37.74
CA GLY A 142 -2.85 22.17 38.89
C GLY A 142 -3.21 23.31 39.84
N LEU A 143 -3.29 23.01 41.13
CA LEU A 143 -3.75 23.93 42.16
C LEU A 143 -2.61 24.42 43.06
N SER A 144 -2.84 25.54 43.73
CA SER A 144 -1.89 26.19 44.66
C SER A 144 -1.61 25.41 45.96
N ASN A 145 -2.31 24.31 46.20
CA ASN A 145 -2.21 23.50 47.42
C ASN A 145 -1.69 22.07 47.18
N GLY A 146 -1.02 21.81 46.05
CA GLY A 146 -0.50 20.48 45.71
C GLY A 146 -1.53 19.50 45.18
N GLN A 147 -2.76 19.95 44.88
CA GLN A 147 -3.81 19.12 44.29
C GLN A 147 -3.96 19.35 42.78
N ALA A 148 -4.60 18.40 42.10
CA ALA A 148 -4.99 18.52 40.71
C ALA A 148 -6.44 18.07 40.48
N LEU A 149 -7.14 18.74 39.56
CA LEU A 149 -8.49 18.38 39.14
C LEU A 149 -8.48 17.94 37.67
N ILE A 150 -9.01 16.75 37.38
CA ILE A 150 -9.14 16.23 36.00
C ILE A 150 -10.58 16.35 35.54
N VAL A 151 -10.76 16.98 34.38
CA VAL A 151 -12.07 17.22 33.79
C VAL A 151 -12.06 16.76 32.33
N GLY A 152 -13.03 15.93 31.97
CA GLY A 152 -13.30 15.53 30.59
C GLY A 152 -14.53 16.25 30.03
N ILE A 153 -14.55 16.43 28.71
CA ILE A 153 -15.69 17.01 27.99
C ILE A 153 -16.48 15.86 27.35
N GLU A 154 -17.78 15.84 27.55
CA GLU A 154 -18.67 14.82 27.00
C GLU A 154 -19.94 15.45 26.40
N PHE A 155 -20.45 14.85 25.33
CA PHE A 155 -21.65 15.33 24.63
C PHE A 155 -22.75 14.27 24.71
N GLY A 156 -23.74 14.51 25.57
CA GLY A 156 -24.91 13.64 25.68
C GLY A 156 -25.88 13.85 24.53
N LEU A 157 -26.35 12.76 23.91
CA LEU A 157 -27.31 12.81 22.82
C LEU A 157 -28.73 12.50 23.33
N SER A 158 -29.70 13.36 23.01
CA SER A 158 -31.12 13.14 23.31
C SER A 158 -32.02 13.54 22.13
N TYR A 159 -33.27 13.10 22.13
CA TYR A 159 -34.24 13.34 21.04
C TYR A 159 -35.58 13.92 21.52
N PRO A 160 -35.61 15.08 22.19
CA PRO A 160 -36.88 15.71 22.54
C PRO A 160 -37.68 16.05 21.28
N ASN A 161 -38.96 15.62 21.24
CA ASN A 161 -39.85 15.85 20.09
C ASN A 161 -39.29 15.33 18.74
N ASN A 162 -38.57 14.20 18.74
CA ASN A 162 -37.90 13.65 17.55
C ASN A 162 -36.87 14.59 16.89
N LYS A 163 -36.39 15.61 17.61
CA LYS A 163 -35.27 16.44 17.15
C LYS A 163 -34.04 16.11 17.98
N ARG A 164 -32.91 15.91 17.31
CA ARG A 164 -31.61 15.73 17.95
C ARG A 164 -31.30 16.96 18.81
N LEU A 165 -30.91 16.72 20.05
CA LEU A 165 -30.38 17.73 20.97
C LEU A 165 -29.11 17.18 21.60
N ILE A 166 -28.02 17.92 21.41
CA ILE A 166 -26.72 17.64 22.03
C ILE A 166 -26.64 18.47 23.32
N THR A 167 -26.40 17.79 24.44
CA THR A 167 -26.27 18.40 25.76
C THR A 167 -24.83 18.21 26.25
N PRO A 168 -24.02 19.29 26.31
CA PRO A 168 -22.67 19.20 26.85
C PRO A 168 -22.70 18.88 28.34
N LYS A 169 -21.75 18.07 28.78
CA LYS A 169 -21.55 17.68 30.19
C LYS A 169 -20.06 17.58 30.47
N LEU A 170 -19.70 17.79 31.73
CA LEU A 170 -18.35 17.54 32.21
C LEU A 170 -18.30 16.18 32.90
N ARG A 171 -17.24 15.43 32.63
CA ARG A 171 -16.95 14.13 33.24
C ARG A 171 -15.76 14.26 34.18
N TYR A 172 -16.01 14.15 35.48
CA TYR A 172 -14.97 14.13 36.50
C TYR A 172 -14.41 12.72 36.65
N SER A 173 -13.36 12.43 35.88
CA SER A 173 -12.86 11.07 35.68
C SER A 173 -12.30 10.42 36.95
N ALA A 174 -11.90 11.23 37.92
CA ALA A 174 -11.38 10.79 39.22
C ALA A 174 -12.22 11.33 40.40
N GLY A 175 -13.49 11.67 40.15
CA GLY A 175 -14.36 12.33 41.11
C GLY A 175 -14.30 13.86 41.05
N GLU A 176 -15.32 14.51 41.60
CA GLU A 176 -15.46 15.98 41.58
C GLU A 176 -14.47 16.70 42.49
N ALA A 177 -13.92 15.99 43.49
CA ALA A 177 -12.94 16.55 44.40
C ALA A 177 -11.53 16.51 43.77
N PRO A 178 -10.72 17.58 43.92
CA PRO A 178 -9.32 17.55 43.53
C PRO A 178 -8.53 16.46 44.26
N ILE A 179 -7.59 15.85 43.55
CA ILE A 179 -6.74 14.78 44.05
C ILE A 179 -5.40 15.36 44.49
N THR A 180 -4.86 14.89 45.61
CA THR A 180 -3.52 15.29 46.05
C THR A 180 -2.46 14.62 45.17
N ILE A 181 -1.62 15.43 44.51
CA ILE A 181 -0.51 14.97 43.65
C ILE A 181 0.86 15.31 44.24
N ASP A 182 0.93 16.30 45.12
CA ASP A 182 2.10 16.63 45.95
C ASP A 182 1.71 16.63 47.43
N GLU A 183 2.25 15.68 48.20
CA GLU A 183 2.01 15.57 49.64
C GLU A 183 2.61 16.74 50.44
N SER A 184 3.60 17.44 49.88
CA SER A 184 4.18 18.62 50.53
C SER A 184 3.32 19.88 50.40
N GLY A 185 2.29 19.83 49.55
CA GLY A 185 1.34 20.93 49.33
C GLY A 185 1.91 22.11 48.53
N SER A 186 3.00 21.90 47.79
CA SER A 186 3.59 22.93 46.93
C SER A 186 2.63 23.32 45.80
N ALA A 187 2.70 24.56 45.31
CA ALA A 187 1.90 24.94 44.16
C ALA A 187 2.37 24.19 42.90
N ILE A 188 1.41 23.75 42.09
CA ILE A 188 1.66 22.96 40.89
C ILE A 188 1.88 23.90 39.71
N HIS A 189 3.12 24.03 39.24
CA HIS A 189 3.50 24.81 38.06
C HIS A 189 3.80 23.89 36.87
N HIS A 190 3.63 24.38 35.63
CA HIS A 190 3.97 23.65 34.40
C HIS A 190 3.52 22.18 34.38
N LEU A 191 2.21 21.95 34.26
CA LEU A 191 1.62 20.62 34.33
C LEU A 191 1.65 19.90 32.97
N ALA A 192 1.91 18.60 32.99
CA ALA A 192 1.58 17.64 31.94
C ALA A 192 0.88 16.44 32.59
N PHE A 193 -0.10 15.85 31.91
CA PHE A 193 -0.80 14.68 32.45
C PHE A 193 -1.25 13.74 31.33
N SER A 194 -1.52 12.50 31.72
CA SER A 194 -2.24 11.54 30.90
C SER A 194 -3.05 10.60 31.80
N TYR A 195 -4.17 10.14 31.27
CA TYR A 195 -5.12 9.30 31.98
C TYR A 195 -5.32 7.97 31.25
N SER A 196 -5.44 6.90 32.02
CA SER A 196 -6.02 5.63 31.58
C SER A 196 -6.86 5.04 32.71
N ASN A 197 -7.61 3.97 32.45
CA ASN A 197 -8.60 3.46 33.40
C ASN A 197 -7.99 2.98 34.73
N ASP A 198 -6.75 2.52 34.71
CA ASP A 198 -6.02 1.90 35.83
C ASP A 198 -4.89 2.78 36.38
N LYS A 199 -4.45 3.79 35.63
CA LYS A 199 -3.34 4.68 36.03
C LYS A 199 -3.51 6.11 35.54
N ILE A 200 -3.08 7.05 36.35
CA ILE A 200 -3.06 8.49 36.07
C ILE A 200 -1.67 9.02 36.39
N SER A 201 -1.02 9.70 35.45
CA SER A 201 0.31 10.28 35.65
C SER A 201 0.27 11.79 35.52
N PHE A 202 0.96 12.48 36.43
CA PHE A 202 1.15 13.92 36.43
C PHE A 202 2.64 14.24 36.50
N ALA A 203 3.13 15.05 35.58
CA ALA A 203 4.45 15.67 35.66
C ALA A 203 4.27 17.18 35.89
N TYR A 204 4.97 17.73 36.88
CA TYR A 204 4.84 19.14 37.24
C TYR A 204 6.14 19.70 37.81
N GLN A 205 6.26 21.03 37.82
CA GLN A 205 7.28 21.74 38.59
C GLN A 205 6.73 22.17 39.95
N ASP A 206 7.49 21.91 41.00
CA ASP A 206 7.22 22.43 42.34
C ASP A 206 7.73 23.89 42.50
N ASP A 207 7.48 24.48 43.67
CA ASP A 207 7.89 25.86 43.99
C ASP A 207 9.43 26.08 43.97
N ASN A 208 10.22 25.01 44.03
CA ASN A 208 11.68 25.06 43.90
C ASN A 208 12.14 24.99 42.43
N GLY A 209 11.20 24.87 41.49
CA GLY A 209 11.45 24.69 40.06
C GLY A 209 11.99 23.30 39.72
N ALA A 210 11.75 22.30 40.58
CA ALA A 210 12.15 20.93 40.36
C ALA A 210 11.00 20.14 39.71
N TRP A 211 11.29 19.36 38.67
CA TRP A 211 10.30 18.52 38.01
C TRP A 211 10.06 17.24 38.80
N ARG A 212 8.80 16.93 39.07
CA ARG A 212 8.36 15.71 39.76
C ARG A 212 7.37 14.96 38.88
N LEU A 213 7.38 13.64 38.99
CA LEU A 213 6.35 12.76 38.46
C LEU A 213 5.56 12.18 39.64
N SER A 214 4.24 12.26 39.59
CA SER A 214 3.32 11.62 40.52
C SER A 214 2.38 10.72 39.72
N ARG A 215 2.28 9.45 40.12
CA ARG A 215 1.41 8.46 39.48
C ARG A 215 0.46 7.87 40.50
N LEU A 216 -0.81 7.83 40.13
CA LEU A 216 -1.84 7.10 40.86
C LEU A 216 -2.17 5.83 40.10
N GLU A 217 -2.06 4.69 40.77
CA GLU A 217 -2.43 3.38 40.24
C GLU A 217 -3.57 2.81 41.06
N GLY A 218 -4.64 2.40 40.38
CA GLY A 218 -5.77 1.72 41.01
C GLY A 218 -5.46 0.23 41.10
N GLN A 219 -5.29 -0.28 42.32
CA GLN A 219 -5.12 -1.70 42.58
C GLN A 219 -6.38 -2.26 43.22
N GLU A 220 -6.93 -3.33 42.64
CA GLU A 220 -8.04 -4.06 43.25
C GLU A 220 -7.53 -4.83 44.47
N ASN A 221 -8.08 -4.52 45.64
CA ASN A 221 -7.73 -5.20 46.86
C ASN A 221 -8.29 -6.63 46.82
N MET A 222 -7.39 -7.62 46.80
CA MET A 222 -7.71 -9.05 46.66
C MET A 222 -8.65 -9.60 47.76
N MET A 223 -8.82 -8.89 48.88
CA MET A 223 -9.69 -9.30 49.99
C MET A 223 -11.05 -8.60 49.98
N THR A 224 -11.13 -7.36 49.49
CA THR A 224 -12.35 -6.53 49.55
C THR A 224 -12.98 -6.28 48.18
N GLU A 225 -12.29 -6.62 47.08
CA GLU A 225 -12.67 -6.28 45.70
C GLU A 225 -12.82 -4.76 45.47
N GLU A 226 -12.38 -3.92 46.42
CA GLU A 226 -12.39 -2.47 46.30
C GLU A 226 -11.11 -1.98 45.62
N VAL A 227 -11.22 -0.96 44.77
CA VAL A 227 -10.06 -0.34 44.11
C VAL A 227 -9.41 0.67 45.08
N GLU A 228 -8.22 0.33 45.58
CA GLU A 228 -7.38 1.25 46.34
C GLU A 228 -6.44 2.00 45.38
N TRP A 229 -6.44 3.34 45.47
CA TRP A 229 -5.53 4.17 44.70
C TRP A 229 -4.24 4.38 45.49
N THR A 230 -3.12 3.92 44.95
CA THR A 230 -1.79 4.15 45.52
C THR A 230 -1.07 5.25 44.74
N THR A 231 -0.57 6.27 45.44
CA THR A 231 0.22 7.34 44.84
C THR A 231 1.71 7.03 44.99
N THR A 232 2.43 7.04 43.88
CA THR A 232 3.89 6.91 43.84
C THR A 232 4.49 8.14 43.18
N GLY A 233 5.50 8.74 43.78
CA GLY A 233 6.12 9.96 43.30
C GLY A 233 7.64 9.87 43.22
N ALA A 234 8.24 10.50 42.21
CA ALA A 234 9.67 10.58 42.04
C ALA A 234 10.11 11.92 41.45
N LEU A 235 11.36 12.30 41.74
CA LEU A 235 11.99 13.49 41.17
C LEU A 235 12.58 13.14 39.79
N LEU A 236 12.36 13.99 38.79
CA LEU A 236 13.02 13.82 37.49
C LEU A 236 14.50 14.23 37.58
N PRO A 237 15.44 13.34 37.26
CA PRO A 237 16.86 13.68 37.25
C PRO A 237 17.19 14.64 36.11
N ASP A 238 18.07 15.61 36.36
CA ASP A 238 18.65 16.52 35.34
C ASP A 238 17.61 17.28 34.47
N ALA A 239 16.40 17.51 34.99
CA ALA A 239 15.34 18.19 34.26
C ALA A 239 15.63 19.68 34.01
N PRO A 240 15.33 20.21 32.81
CA PRO A 240 15.46 21.63 32.52
C PRO A 240 14.51 22.47 33.38
N LYS A 241 15.02 23.58 33.93
CA LYS A 241 14.22 24.49 34.78
C LYS A 241 13.28 25.39 34.00
N LYS A 242 13.67 25.86 32.81
CA LYS A 242 12.87 26.78 31.98
C LYS A 242 12.29 26.03 30.80
N VAL A 243 11.16 25.36 31.01
CA VAL A 243 10.43 24.62 29.98
C VAL A 243 9.40 25.56 29.35
N ALA A 244 9.36 25.62 28.02
CA ALA A 244 8.33 26.36 27.31
C ALA A 244 7.14 25.47 26.94
N HIS A 245 7.38 24.20 26.59
CA HIS A 245 6.33 23.23 26.28
C HIS A 245 6.59 21.87 26.94
N GLN A 246 5.53 21.23 27.40
CA GLN A 246 5.56 19.91 28.03
C GLN A 246 4.48 19.00 27.44
N LEU A 247 4.85 17.76 27.10
CA LEU A 247 3.93 16.77 26.54
C LEU A 247 4.15 15.42 27.24
N MET A 248 3.06 14.69 27.47
CA MET A 248 3.10 13.31 27.97
C MET A 248 2.41 12.39 26.96
N THR A 249 2.99 11.23 26.68
CA THR A 249 2.35 10.26 25.79
C THR A 249 1.12 9.62 26.47
N PRO A 250 0.03 9.33 25.73
CA PRO A 250 -1.19 8.70 26.27
C PRO A 250 -0.97 7.35 26.95
N ASP A 251 0.05 6.61 26.51
CA ASP A 251 0.44 5.33 27.11
C ASP A 251 1.19 5.49 28.45
N GLN A 252 1.46 6.73 28.87
CA GLN A 252 2.18 7.14 30.08
C GLN A 252 3.60 6.54 30.16
N ARG A 253 4.26 6.39 29.00
CA ARG A 253 5.63 5.85 28.94
C ARG A 253 6.68 6.93 28.78
N GLN A 254 6.33 8.09 28.23
CA GLN A 254 7.30 9.15 27.94
C GLN A 254 6.79 10.53 28.34
N LEU A 255 7.72 11.33 28.87
CA LEU A 255 7.54 12.77 29.12
C LEU A 255 8.53 13.55 28.27
N MET A 256 8.05 14.59 27.61
CA MET A 256 8.85 15.44 26.73
C MET A 256 8.82 16.86 27.29
N LEU A 257 10.01 17.42 27.53
CA LEU A 257 10.19 18.77 28.05
C LEU A 257 11.03 19.57 27.06
N GLN A 258 10.49 20.66 26.52
CA GLN A 258 11.19 21.49 25.55
C GLN A 258 11.75 22.77 26.19
N MET A 259 13.04 23.02 25.94
CA MET A 259 13.78 24.20 26.38
C MET A 259 14.65 24.72 25.23
N GLY A 260 14.34 25.92 24.73
CA GLY A 260 15.04 26.49 23.57
C GLY A 260 14.88 25.58 22.34
N ASN A 261 15.96 25.20 21.67
CA ASN A 261 15.90 24.28 20.54
C ASN A 261 16.08 22.81 20.93
N LYS A 262 15.97 22.47 22.21
CA LYS A 262 16.19 21.10 22.71
C LYS A 262 14.91 20.51 23.27
N VAL A 263 14.65 19.25 22.93
CA VAL A 263 13.54 18.45 23.48
C VAL A 263 14.14 17.31 24.29
N PHE A 264 13.92 17.33 25.61
CA PHE A 264 14.38 16.31 26.55
C PHE A 264 13.30 15.24 26.68
N ILE A 265 13.66 13.98 26.43
CA ILE A 265 12.73 12.85 26.41
C ILE A 265 13.07 11.92 27.56
N TYR A 266 12.16 11.84 28.52
CA TYR A 266 12.28 10.99 29.70
C TYR A 266 11.45 9.73 29.52
N ASN A 267 11.99 8.61 29.95
CA ASN A 267 11.24 7.39 30.18
C ASN A 267 10.56 7.51 31.55
N ILE A 268 9.24 7.45 31.54
CA ILE A 268 8.41 7.50 32.74
C ILE A 268 7.61 6.21 32.93
N ARG A 269 8.02 5.11 32.26
CA ARG A 269 7.32 3.83 32.37
C ARG A 269 7.31 3.32 33.81
N ASP A 270 8.47 3.39 34.46
CA ASP A 270 8.66 3.01 35.87
C ASP A 270 8.97 4.28 36.67
N VAL A 271 8.12 4.59 37.65
CA VAL A 271 8.23 5.82 38.45
C VAL A 271 9.44 5.76 39.38
N GLU A 272 9.86 4.58 39.82
CA GLU A 272 11.02 4.43 40.71
C GLU A 272 12.35 4.59 39.96
N SER A 273 12.35 4.38 38.65
CA SER A 273 13.54 4.44 37.80
C SER A 273 13.35 5.38 36.60
N LEU A 274 13.20 6.68 36.87
CA LEU A 274 13.12 7.70 35.82
C LEU A 274 14.49 7.94 35.18
N ASP A 275 14.54 7.90 33.85
CA ASP A 275 15.78 8.13 33.09
C ASP A 275 15.57 9.03 31.87
N LEU A 276 16.60 9.85 31.57
CA LEU A 276 16.65 10.66 30.36
C LEU A 276 17.07 9.76 29.18
N MET A 277 16.12 9.42 28.31
CA MET A 277 16.36 8.57 27.14
C MET A 277 17.20 9.27 26.07
N GLN A 278 16.84 10.52 25.76
CA GLN A 278 17.39 11.26 24.64
C GLN A 278 17.19 12.76 24.81
N VAL A 279 18.13 13.54 24.28
CA VAL A 279 17.91 14.96 23.99
C VAL A 279 17.92 15.12 22.47
N ILE A 280 16.79 15.54 21.90
CA ILE A 280 16.73 15.94 20.49
C ILE A 280 17.28 17.36 20.41
N ASP A 281 18.34 17.54 19.63
CA ASP A 281 18.83 18.86 19.25
C ASP A 281 18.12 19.28 17.96
N ALA A 282 17.01 20.01 18.12
CA ALA A 282 16.17 20.50 17.02
C ALA A 282 16.66 21.90 16.58
N GLU A 283 17.97 22.09 16.44
CA GLU A 283 18.50 23.34 15.90
C GLU A 283 18.44 23.32 14.36
N LYS A 284 17.85 24.37 13.79
CA LYS A 284 17.81 24.63 12.34
C LYS A 284 18.41 26.01 12.08
N GLU A 285 19.02 26.21 10.90
CA GLU A 285 19.81 27.41 10.59
C GLU A 285 19.02 28.71 10.86
N LYS A 286 19.35 29.40 11.97
CA LYS A 286 18.75 30.66 12.42
C LYS A 286 17.25 30.60 12.80
N SER A 287 16.71 29.42 13.07
CA SER A 287 15.31 29.25 13.50
C SER A 287 15.21 28.84 14.96
N LYS A 288 14.11 29.22 15.62
CA LYS A 288 13.77 28.79 16.97
C LYS A 288 12.57 27.87 16.96
N VAL A 289 12.60 26.85 17.80
CA VAL A 289 11.42 26.01 18.07
C VAL A 289 10.34 26.89 18.67
N ASN A 290 9.18 26.94 17.99
CA ASN A 290 8.03 27.69 18.44
C ASN A 290 7.05 26.81 19.25
N ASN A 291 6.73 25.61 18.74
CA ASN A 291 5.78 24.70 19.38
C ASN A 291 6.17 23.23 19.16
N ILE A 292 5.69 22.36 20.04
CA ILE A 292 5.76 20.90 19.88
C ILE A 292 4.37 20.28 20.06
N ALA A 293 4.03 19.29 19.25
CA ALA A 293 2.75 18.59 19.34
C ALA A 293 2.93 17.09 19.10
N LEU A 294 2.08 16.27 19.74
CA LEU A 294 1.97 14.85 19.43
C LEU A 294 1.03 14.68 18.24
N LEU A 295 1.39 13.79 17.32
CA LEU A 295 0.48 13.36 16.25
C LEU A 295 -0.51 12.31 16.78
N ALA A 296 -1.59 12.03 16.05
CA ALA A 296 -2.51 10.93 16.36
C ALA A 296 -1.74 9.62 16.66
N GLY A 297 -2.16 8.86 17.67
CA GLY A 297 -1.45 7.67 18.16
C GLY A 297 -0.13 7.94 18.90
N ALA A 298 0.28 9.20 19.09
CA ALA A 298 1.40 9.67 19.92
C ALA A 298 2.77 9.00 19.68
N SER A 299 2.94 8.36 18.52
CA SER A 299 4.20 7.73 18.11
C SER A 299 5.16 8.72 17.42
N SER A 300 4.62 9.85 16.98
CA SER A 300 5.35 10.95 16.33
C SER A 300 5.21 12.26 17.10
N ILE A 301 6.29 13.05 17.08
CA ILE A 301 6.35 14.43 17.56
C ILE A 301 6.49 15.35 16.36
N LEU A 302 5.69 16.40 16.31
CA LEU A 302 5.86 17.52 15.40
C LEU A 302 6.58 18.65 16.14
N VAL A 303 7.62 19.19 15.54
CA VAL A 303 8.35 20.37 16.03
C VAL A 303 8.18 21.47 15.00
N SER A 304 7.51 22.57 15.39
CA SER A 304 7.34 23.73 14.51
C SER A 304 8.37 24.82 14.83
N TYR A 305 8.79 25.53 13.80
CA TYR A 305 9.78 26.60 13.88
C TYR A 305 9.16 27.94 13.51
N ASP A 306 9.70 29.02 14.09
CA ASP A 306 9.35 30.39 13.73
C ASP A 306 9.63 30.75 12.26
N SER A 307 10.49 29.99 11.58
CA SER A 307 10.79 30.14 10.16
C SER A 307 9.75 29.55 9.21
N GLY A 308 8.66 28.93 9.70
CA GLY A 308 7.68 28.26 8.85
C GLY A 308 8.13 26.87 8.39
N VAL A 309 8.92 26.18 9.22
CA VAL A 309 9.25 24.77 9.01
C VAL A 309 8.52 23.95 10.06
N VAL A 310 8.06 22.75 9.70
CA VAL A 310 7.60 21.75 10.66
C VAL A 310 8.34 20.45 10.40
N THR A 311 8.95 19.87 11.44
CA THR A 311 9.70 18.62 11.34
C THR A 311 8.99 17.51 12.11
N GLN A 312 8.88 16.33 11.50
CA GLN A 312 8.36 15.14 12.17
C GLN A 312 9.51 14.26 12.69
N TYR A 313 9.40 13.86 13.95
CA TYR A 313 10.27 12.90 14.61
C TYR A 313 9.46 11.69 15.09
N PHE A 314 9.96 10.48 14.88
CA PHE A 314 9.43 9.29 15.57
C PHE A 314 10.56 8.32 15.94
N GLN A 315 10.23 7.33 16.76
CA GLN A 315 11.20 6.35 17.22
C GLN A 315 11.59 5.34 16.13
N VAL A 316 12.89 5.21 15.91
CA VAL A 316 13.49 4.25 14.99
C VAL A 316 14.32 3.26 15.80
N ASN A 317 14.18 1.97 15.53
CA ASN A 317 14.98 0.95 16.20
C ASN A 317 16.42 0.97 15.67
N GLY A 318 17.40 1.12 16.56
CA GLY A 318 18.82 1.14 16.23
C GLY A 318 19.70 0.41 17.25
N PRO A 319 21.03 0.49 17.11
CA PRO A 319 21.97 -0.22 17.99
C PRO A 319 21.89 0.19 19.46
N LYS A 320 21.43 1.43 19.72
CA LYS A 320 21.25 2.01 21.06
C LYS A 320 19.81 1.90 21.57
N GLY A 321 18.99 1.04 20.96
CA GLY A 321 17.56 0.93 21.24
C GLY A 321 16.71 1.83 20.34
N ARG A 322 15.46 2.09 20.76
CA ARG A 322 14.50 2.92 20.04
C ARG A 322 14.69 4.39 20.41
N LEU A 323 15.16 5.19 19.46
CA LEU A 323 15.44 6.61 19.65
C LEU A 323 14.70 7.43 18.59
N TYR A 324 14.31 8.65 18.95
CA TYR A 324 13.71 9.59 18.01
C TYR A 324 14.72 10.02 16.96
N LYS A 325 14.30 9.94 15.71
CA LYS A 325 15.07 10.40 14.56
C LYS A 325 14.21 11.38 13.76
N GLU A 326 14.86 12.37 13.18
CA GLU A 326 14.24 13.25 12.18
C GLU A 326 13.86 12.42 10.94
N ILE A 327 12.59 12.52 10.52
CA ILE A 327 12.05 11.68 9.45
C ILE A 327 11.78 12.48 8.19
N ARG A 328 11.10 13.62 8.34
CA ARG A 328 10.71 14.49 7.24
C ARG A 328 10.46 15.91 7.72
N GLU A 329 10.52 16.82 6.76
CA GLU A 329 10.31 18.25 6.96
C GLU A 329 9.23 18.74 6.01
N PHE A 330 8.39 19.64 6.52
CA PHE A 330 7.42 20.41 5.76
C PHE A 330 7.96 21.83 5.69
N THR A 331 8.37 22.23 4.49
CA THR A 331 8.91 23.56 4.18
C THR A 331 7.85 24.41 3.49
N ASP A 332 8.17 25.68 3.24
CA ASP A 332 7.33 26.62 2.48
C ASP A 332 6.03 27.03 3.19
N LEU A 333 5.91 26.75 4.49
CA LEU A 333 4.82 27.26 5.31
C LEU A 333 5.12 28.69 5.77
N ALA A 334 4.07 29.46 6.03
CA ALA A 334 4.20 30.69 6.79
C ALA A 334 4.69 30.42 8.23
N PRO A 335 5.26 31.43 8.92
CA PRO A 335 5.64 31.31 10.33
C PRO A 335 4.50 30.69 11.15
N VAL A 336 4.76 29.61 11.88
CA VAL A 336 3.69 28.88 12.57
C VAL A 336 3.40 29.55 13.90
N ALA A 337 2.20 30.09 14.11
CA ALA A 337 1.75 30.60 15.42
C ALA A 337 1.20 29.46 16.29
N SER A 338 0.37 28.61 15.70
CA SER A 338 -0.31 27.51 16.39
C SER A 338 -0.40 26.27 15.51
N ILE A 339 -0.49 25.11 16.16
CA ILE A 339 -0.54 23.80 15.51
C ILE A 339 -1.58 22.93 16.22
N ALA A 340 -2.35 22.17 15.45
CA ALA A 340 -3.29 21.18 15.98
C ALA A 340 -3.19 19.89 15.18
N SER A 341 -3.21 18.75 15.86
CA SER A 341 -3.30 17.42 15.25
C SER A 341 -4.74 16.91 15.25
N GLU A 342 -5.10 16.13 14.24
CA GLU A 342 -6.37 15.39 14.26
C GLU A 342 -6.35 14.26 15.30
N PHE A 343 -7.54 13.70 15.58
CA PHE A 343 -7.73 12.71 16.65
C PHE A 343 -7.15 11.35 16.30
N TYR A 344 -7.51 10.84 15.12
CA TYR A 344 -7.21 9.47 14.67
C TYR A 344 -6.40 9.42 13.37
N ARG A 345 -6.34 10.54 12.63
CA ARG A 345 -5.59 10.64 11.37
C ARG A 345 -4.30 11.39 11.58
N LYS A 346 -3.31 11.08 10.74
CA LYS A 346 -1.96 11.66 10.78
C LYS A 346 -1.87 13.04 10.10
N SER A 347 -2.99 13.76 10.05
CA SER A 347 -3.07 15.14 9.57
C SER A 347 -2.84 16.14 10.71
N PHE A 348 -2.38 17.32 10.36
CA PHE A 348 -2.26 18.45 11.27
C PHE A 348 -2.55 19.76 10.53
N ALA A 349 -3.05 20.76 11.25
CA ALA A 349 -3.22 22.11 10.75
C ALA A 349 -2.22 23.04 11.44
N VAL A 350 -1.72 24.01 10.69
CA VAL A 350 -0.92 25.13 11.17
C VAL A 350 -1.60 26.43 10.79
N VAL A 351 -1.47 27.45 11.64
CA VAL A 351 -1.94 28.79 11.34
C VAL A 351 -0.83 29.80 11.61
N SER A 352 -0.66 30.77 10.72
CA SER A 352 0.32 31.84 10.86
C SER A 352 -0.18 33.03 11.69
N PRO A 353 0.70 33.86 12.27
CA PRO A 353 0.30 35.09 12.95
C PRO A 353 -0.58 36.02 12.08
N GLU A 354 -0.40 35.96 10.77
CA GLU A 354 -1.14 36.73 9.77
C GLU A 354 -2.46 36.08 9.33
N GLY A 355 -2.78 34.87 9.82
CA GLY A 355 -4.03 34.15 9.56
C GLY A 355 -4.02 33.22 8.35
N GLU A 356 -2.84 32.81 7.88
CA GLU A 356 -2.67 31.79 6.83
C GLU A 356 -2.85 30.41 7.46
N LEU A 357 -3.87 29.67 7.03
CA LEU A 357 -4.23 28.36 7.55
C LEU A 357 -3.84 27.28 6.53
N SER A 358 -2.94 26.40 6.93
CA SER A 358 -2.50 25.27 6.09
C SER A 358 -2.86 23.95 6.76
N LEU A 359 -3.38 22.99 5.98
CA LEU A 359 -3.66 21.62 6.41
C LEU A 359 -2.70 20.67 5.71
N LEU A 360 -2.03 19.81 6.47
CA LEU A 360 -1.03 18.88 5.95
C LEU A 360 -1.28 17.45 6.40
N TYR A 361 -0.79 16.48 5.63
CA TYR A 361 -0.77 15.07 6.01
C TYR A 361 0.65 14.52 6.01
N THR A 362 1.02 13.90 7.13
CA THR A 362 2.43 13.54 7.36
C THR A 362 2.94 12.42 6.48
N THR A 363 2.23 11.28 6.40
CA THR A 363 2.70 10.06 5.68
C THR A 363 2.75 10.23 4.17
N SER A 364 1.84 11.01 3.62
CA SER A 364 1.72 11.23 2.17
C SER A 364 2.51 12.45 1.69
N GLU A 365 3.11 13.21 2.62
CA GLU A 365 3.86 14.45 2.39
C GLU A 365 3.07 15.48 1.57
N ARG A 366 1.76 15.57 1.83
CA ARG A 366 0.87 16.48 1.11
C ARG A 366 0.57 17.72 1.95
N GLU A 367 0.74 18.86 1.32
CA GLU A 367 -0.03 20.06 1.63
C GLU A 367 -1.42 19.86 1.02
N LEU A 368 -2.43 19.77 1.89
CA LEU A 368 -3.81 19.47 1.50
C LEU A 368 -4.61 20.72 1.22
N PHE A 369 -4.30 21.81 1.91
CA PHE A 369 -4.99 23.10 1.81
C PHE A 369 -4.06 24.20 2.31
N ASP A 370 -4.12 25.37 1.70
CA ASP A 370 -3.45 26.59 2.14
C ASP A 370 -4.24 27.82 1.67
N GLU A 371 -4.83 28.57 2.61
CA GLU A 371 -5.46 29.85 2.33
C GLU A 371 -5.36 30.81 3.53
N LYS A 372 -5.46 32.12 3.23
CA LYS A 372 -5.45 33.18 4.23
C LYS A 372 -6.86 33.59 4.64
N PHE A 373 -7.13 33.55 5.94
CA PHE A 373 -8.35 34.02 6.58
C PHE A 373 -8.10 35.25 7.45
N ASP A 374 -9.16 35.96 7.87
CA ASP A 374 -9.07 37.09 8.80
C ASP A 374 -8.96 36.61 10.26
N LEU A 375 -7.86 35.92 10.56
CA LEU A 375 -7.53 35.37 11.88
C LEU A 375 -6.34 36.15 12.45
N LYS A 376 -6.58 37.26 13.16
CA LYS A 376 -5.48 38.03 13.77
C LYS A 376 -5.11 37.45 15.12
N ASN A 377 -3.81 37.27 15.34
CA ASN A 377 -3.24 36.70 16.56
C ASN A 377 -3.92 35.37 16.93
N PRO A 378 -3.89 34.36 16.03
CA PRO A 378 -4.51 33.08 16.32
C PRO A 378 -3.81 32.40 17.50
N GLY A 379 -4.62 31.89 18.43
CA GLY A 379 -4.18 31.14 19.60
C GLY A 379 -4.44 29.66 19.42
N VAL A 380 -5.21 29.06 20.34
CA VAL A 380 -5.39 27.59 20.37
C VAL A 380 -6.30 27.12 19.24
N MET A 381 -5.94 25.97 18.66
CA MET A 381 -6.74 25.28 17.64
C MET A 381 -7.11 23.87 18.09
N GLY A 382 -8.25 23.37 17.63
CA GLY A 382 -8.70 22.01 17.92
C GLY A 382 -9.64 21.46 16.86
N PHE A 383 -9.40 20.22 16.43
CA PHE A 383 -10.29 19.50 15.52
C PHE A 383 -11.50 18.93 16.25
N SER A 384 -12.60 18.72 15.52
CA SER A 384 -13.69 17.86 15.97
C SER A 384 -13.28 16.37 15.89
N PRO A 385 -13.91 15.46 16.65
CA PRO A 385 -13.54 14.04 16.66
C PRO A 385 -13.62 13.34 15.29
N ARG A 386 -14.52 13.81 14.42
CA ARG A 386 -14.67 13.30 13.04
C ARG A 386 -13.74 13.98 12.03
N ALA A 387 -12.93 14.92 12.50
CA ALA A 387 -12.02 15.74 11.70
C ALA A 387 -12.69 16.41 10.50
N ASN A 388 -13.96 16.75 10.65
CA ASN A 388 -14.77 17.49 9.68
C ASN A 388 -15.03 18.94 10.13
N GLY A 389 -14.45 19.33 11.27
CA GLY A 389 -14.52 20.68 11.82
C GLY A 389 -13.19 21.06 12.46
N LEU A 390 -12.82 22.32 12.34
CA LEU A 390 -11.64 22.91 13.00
C LEU A 390 -12.08 24.18 13.71
N VAL A 391 -11.83 24.26 15.01
CA VAL A 391 -12.08 25.47 15.80
C VAL A 391 -10.76 26.18 16.01
N VAL A 392 -10.71 27.46 15.63
CA VAL A 392 -9.55 28.34 15.77
C VAL A 392 -9.94 29.52 16.63
N GLU A 393 -9.24 29.71 17.74
CA GLU A 393 -9.34 30.93 18.51
C GLU A 393 -8.52 32.04 17.84
N ALA A 394 -9.17 33.16 17.49
CA ALA A 394 -8.52 34.34 16.94
C ALA A 394 -9.43 35.57 17.14
N ASN A 395 -8.87 36.78 17.19
CA ASN A 395 -9.64 38.02 17.38
C ASN A 395 -10.53 38.06 18.66
N ASN A 396 -10.16 37.32 19.73
CA ASN A 396 -11.03 37.07 20.89
C ASN A 396 -12.38 36.42 20.52
N GLN A 397 -12.39 35.62 19.46
CA GLN A 397 -13.53 34.85 18.98
C GLN A 397 -13.12 33.39 18.74
N LEU A 398 -14.09 32.48 18.82
CA LEU A 398 -13.97 31.13 18.33
C LEU A 398 -14.48 31.10 16.88
N ASN A 399 -13.62 30.69 15.95
CA ASN A 399 -13.95 30.56 14.54
C ASN A 399 -14.03 29.07 14.21
N ILE A 400 -15.20 28.59 13.79
CA ILE A 400 -15.37 27.21 13.34
C ILE A 400 -15.35 27.15 11.82
N PHE A 401 -14.51 26.26 11.31
CA PHE A 401 -14.37 25.91 9.91
C PHE A 401 -14.91 24.51 9.68
N HIS A 402 -15.63 24.33 8.58
CA HIS A 402 -15.91 23.00 8.07
C HIS A 402 -14.70 22.52 7.28
N VAL A 403 -14.22 21.31 7.58
CA VAL A 403 -13.10 20.67 6.89
C VAL A 403 -13.62 19.47 6.12
N GLU A 404 -13.48 19.46 4.81
CA GLU A 404 -13.72 18.28 3.97
C GLU A 404 -12.38 17.74 3.46
N ASN A 405 -11.98 16.58 3.99
CA ASN A 405 -10.72 15.94 3.65
C ASN A 405 -10.92 14.42 3.55
N SER A 406 -11.33 13.95 2.37
CA SER A 406 -11.79 12.57 2.19
C SER A 406 -10.68 11.53 2.05
N HIS A 407 -9.54 11.89 1.42
CA HIS A 407 -8.49 10.93 1.02
C HIS A 407 -7.05 11.42 1.31
N PRO A 408 -6.73 11.88 2.52
CA PRO A 408 -5.44 12.52 2.80
C PRO A 408 -4.22 11.57 2.75
N GLU A 409 -4.42 10.28 3.00
CA GLU A 409 -3.37 9.25 3.01
C GLU A 409 -2.79 8.91 1.62
N VAL A 410 -3.42 9.36 0.53
CA VAL A 410 -3.00 9.02 -0.83
C VAL A 410 -2.25 10.19 -1.47
N SER A 411 -1.04 9.94 -1.97
CA SER A 411 -0.30 10.86 -2.85
C SER A 411 0.43 10.08 -3.94
N TRP A 412 0.74 10.75 -5.07
CA TRP A 412 1.53 10.10 -6.12
C TRP A 412 2.88 9.58 -5.61
N SER A 413 3.54 10.35 -4.74
CA SER A 413 4.79 9.95 -4.09
C SER A 413 4.58 8.72 -3.21
N ALA A 414 3.58 8.72 -2.32
CA ALA A 414 3.32 7.60 -1.41
C ALA A 414 2.98 6.28 -2.11
N LEU A 415 2.36 6.35 -3.29
CA LEU A 415 2.02 5.17 -4.09
C LEU A 415 3.24 4.51 -4.75
N TRP A 416 4.26 5.29 -5.12
CA TRP A 416 5.36 4.85 -6.00
C TRP A 416 6.76 5.01 -5.43
N ASN A 417 6.94 5.73 -4.33
CA ASN A 417 8.20 5.91 -3.62
C ASN A 417 8.19 5.17 -2.27
N LYS A 418 9.38 5.03 -1.66
CA LYS A 418 9.50 4.49 -0.31
C LYS A 418 8.94 5.49 0.68
N VAL A 419 8.09 5.02 1.59
CA VAL A 419 7.55 5.83 2.68
C VAL A 419 8.12 5.31 4.00
N TRP A 420 8.47 6.22 4.90
CA TRP A 420 8.94 5.86 6.23
C TRP A 420 7.76 5.81 7.20
N TYR A 421 7.20 4.62 7.36
CA TYR A 421 6.09 4.37 8.29
C TYR A 421 6.56 4.34 9.74
N GLU A 422 5.67 4.69 10.67
CA GLU A 422 5.98 4.64 12.10
C GLU A 422 6.34 3.21 12.54
N GLY A 423 7.38 3.08 13.38
CA GLY A 423 7.89 1.80 13.86
C GLY A 423 8.80 1.05 12.88
N TYR A 424 8.95 1.52 11.65
CA TYR A 424 9.88 0.92 10.68
C TYR A 424 11.31 1.47 10.86
N PRO A 425 12.35 0.62 10.74
CA PRO A 425 13.74 1.07 10.86
C PRO A 425 14.21 1.95 9.68
N GLU A 426 13.57 1.81 8.53
CA GLU A 426 13.93 2.49 7.27
C GLU A 426 12.70 2.68 6.37
N PRO A 427 12.75 3.59 5.38
CA PRO A 427 11.71 3.74 4.38
C PRO A 427 11.51 2.46 3.54
N LYS A 428 10.26 2.04 3.36
CA LYS A 428 9.93 0.82 2.59
C LYS A 428 8.73 1.03 1.67
N PHE A 429 8.61 0.15 0.68
CA PHE A 429 7.40 -0.01 -0.11
C PHE A 429 6.52 -1.05 0.57
N VAL A 430 5.37 -0.64 1.08
CA VAL A 430 4.49 -1.53 1.84
C VAL A 430 3.07 -1.40 1.34
N TRP A 431 2.43 -2.55 1.09
CA TRP A 431 0.99 -2.65 0.89
C TRP A 431 0.36 -3.33 2.11
N GLN A 432 -0.41 -2.57 2.88
CA GLN A 432 -1.19 -3.00 4.02
C GLN A 432 -2.44 -2.11 4.10
N SER A 433 -3.58 -2.68 3.73
CA SER A 433 -4.86 -1.99 3.60
C SER A 433 -5.67 -1.89 4.90
N THR A 434 -5.37 -2.73 5.89
CA THR A 434 -6.10 -2.78 7.17
C THR A 434 -5.16 -3.00 8.37
N SER A 435 -5.62 -2.61 9.57
CA SER A 435 -5.08 -3.05 10.85
C SER A 435 -6.19 -3.24 11.88
N GLY A 436 -5.82 -3.69 13.08
CA GLY A 436 -6.72 -3.83 14.22
C GLY A 436 -6.74 -2.62 15.18
N SER A 437 -6.22 -1.46 14.78
CA SER A 437 -6.19 -0.25 15.63
C SER A 437 -6.87 0.94 14.95
N ASP A 438 -7.48 1.84 15.73
CA ASP A 438 -8.17 3.02 15.20
C ASP A 438 -7.21 4.11 14.68
N ASP A 439 -5.99 4.20 15.22
CA ASP A 439 -4.93 5.12 14.76
C ASP A 439 -4.11 4.55 13.56
N PHE A 440 -4.77 3.81 12.67
CA PHE A 440 -4.11 3.09 11.60
C PHE A 440 -3.46 4.00 10.55
N GLU A 441 -2.15 3.82 10.34
CA GLU A 441 -1.43 4.39 9.21
C GLU A 441 -1.54 3.45 7.98
N ALA A 442 -2.44 3.79 7.05
CA ALA A 442 -2.67 3.05 5.83
C ALA A 442 -1.41 3.03 4.93
N LYS A 443 -1.04 1.84 4.43
CA LYS A 443 0.14 1.65 3.58
C LYS A 443 -0.30 1.19 2.21
N LEU A 444 -0.39 2.10 1.25
CA LEU A 444 -1.07 1.85 -0.03
C LEU A 444 -0.09 1.83 -1.22
N SER A 445 1.17 1.44 -1.01
CA SER A 445 2.18 1.45 -2.09
C SER A 445 1.84 0.44 -3.20
N LEU A 446 1.71 0.91 -4.44
CA LEU A 446 1.43 0.07 -5.61
C LEU A 446 2.70 -0.59 -6.17
N MET A 447 3.89 -0.12 -5.76
CA MET A 447 5.16 -0.63 -6.27
C MET A 447 5.35 -2.14 -6.05
N PRO A 448 5.10 -2.72 -4.86
CA PRO A 448 5.24 -4.17 -4.66
C PRO A 448 4.26 -4.99 -5.51
N LEU A 449 3.07 -4.45 -5.77
CA LEU A 449 2.06 -5.12 -6.60
C LEU A 449 2.45 -5.12 -8.08
N ALA A 450 2.93 -3.98 -8.58
CA ALA A 450 3.43 -3.86 -9.95
C ALA A 450 4.67 -4.74 -10.17
N TYR A 451 5.59 -4.73 -9.19
CA TYR A 451 6.76 -5.58 -9.16
C TYR A 451 6.38 -7.07 -9.19
N GLY A 452 5.44 -7.50 -8.35
CA GLY A 452 4.91 -8.86 -8.36
C GLY A 452 4.32 -9.26 -9.72
N THR A 453 3.55 -8.37 -10.36
CA THR A 453 3.01 -8.61 -11.72
C THR A 453 4.13 -8.86 -12.74
N MET A 454 5.19 -8.05 -12.70
CA MET A 454 6.35 -8.23 -13.58
C MET A 454 7.12 -9.51 -13.27
N LYS A 455 7.35 -9.83 -11.98
CA LYS A 455 8.01 -11.04 -11.51
C LYS A 455 7.27 -12.29 -12.02
N ALA A 456 5.94 -12.30 -11.92
CA ALA A 456 5.09 -13.38 -12.43
C ALA A 456 5.24 -13.57 -13.94
N ALA A 457 5.05 -12.49 -14.70
CA ALA A 457 5.15 -12.51 -16.14
C ALA A 457 6.54 -12.95 -16.61
N PHE A 458 7.60 -12.48 -15.95
CA PHE A 458 8.97 -12.83 -16.29
C PHE A 458 9.23 -14.34 -16.15
N TYR A 459 8.93 -14.94 -14.99
CA TYR A 459 9.16 -16.38 -14.78
C TYR A 459 8.26 -17.27 -15.63
N ALA A 460 7.00 -16.85 -15.86
CA ALA A 460 6.11 -17.55 -16.76
C ALA A 460 6.66 -17.56 -18.20
N MET A 461 7.15 -16.42 -18.69
CA MET A 461 7.69 -16.30 -20.04
C MET A 461 9.04 -17.02 -20.20
N LEU A 462 9.87 -17.04 -19.15
CA LEU A 462 11.11 -17.81 -19.14
C LEU A 462 10.86 -19.30 -19.40
N PHE A 463 9.75 -19.84 -18.86
CA PHE A 463 9.34 -21.23 -19.09
C PHE A 463 8.57 -21.40 -20.41
N ALA A 464 7.60 -20.54 -20.70
CA ALA A 464 6.69 -20.71 -21.83
C ALA A 464 7.34 -20.45 -23.18
N VAL A 465 8.16 -19.40 -23.32
CA VAL A 465 8.69 -18.96 -24.62
C VAL A 465 9.56 -20.02 -25.29
N PRO A 466 10.58 -20.60 -24.62
CA PRO A 466 11.43 -21.61 -25.26
C PRO A 466 10.63 -22.84 -25.68
N LEU A 467 9.73 -23.33 -24.82
CA LEU A 467 8.93 -24.51 -25.08
C LEU A 467 7.91 -24.29 -26.21
N ALA A 468 7.18 -23.17 -26.17
CA ALA A 468 6.16 -22.86 -27.16
C ALA A 468 6.75 -22.59 -28.54
N ILE A 469 7.84 -21.81 -28.63
CA ILE A 469 8.51 -21.55 -29.92
C ILE A 469 9.16 -22.82 -30.47
N ALA A 470 9.88 -23.58 -29.65
CA ALA A 470 10.49 -24.83 -30.11
C ALA A 470 9.44 -25.84 -30.58
N GLY A 471 8.33 -25.96 -29.83
CA GLY A 471 7.18 -26.77 -30.21
C GLY A 471 6.56 -26.32 -31.53
N ALA A 472 6.37 -25.01 -31.71
CA ALA A 472 5.79 -24.43 -32.92
C ALA A 472 6.67 -24.67 -34.15
N ILE A 473 7.99 -24.44 -34.01
CA ILE A 473 8.98 -24.72 -35.06
C ILE A 473 8.93 -26.19 -35.46
N TYR A 474 8.95 -27.09 -34.48
CA TYR A 474 8.96 -28.51 -34.73
C TYR A 474 7.66 -28.98 -35.40
N THR A 475 6.51 -28.54 -34.89
CA THR A 475 5.19 -28.91 -35.43
C THR A 475 4.95 -28.36 -36.83
N ALA A 476 5.39 -27.13 -37.10
CA ALA A 476 5.16 -26.47 -38.39
C ALA A 476 6.07 -27.00 -39.50
N TYR A 477 7.33 -27.34 -39.18
CA TYR A 477 8.37 -27.59 -40.19
C TYR A 477 8.89 -29.03 -40.27
N PHE A 478 8.97 -29.75 -39.13
CA PHE A 478 9.58 -31.09 -39.08
C PHE A 478 8.56 -32.22 -38.87
N MET A 479 7.45 -31.96 -38.20
CA MET A 479 6.48 -32.98 -37.80
C MET A 479 5.67 -33.53 -38.99
N SER A 480 5.44 -34.85 -38.98
CA SER A 480 4.59 -35.49 -39.99
C SER A 480 3.12 -35.03 -39.89
N PRO A 481 2.38 -34.94 -41.02
CA PRO A 481 0.99 -34.45 -41.01
C PRO A 481 0.04 -35.24 -40.10
N LYS A 482 0.26 -36.55 -39.93
CA LYS A 482 -0.56 -37.42 -39.09
C LYS A 482 -0.38 -37.09 -37.60
N VAL A 483 0.86 -36.94 -37.15
CA VAL A 483 1.17 -36.60 -35.74
C VAL A 483 0.71 -35.18 -35.43
N ARG A 484 0.93 -34.24 -36.37
CA ARG A 484 0.45 -32.85 -36.24
C ARG A 484 -1.05 -32.77 -36.04
N GLY A 485 -1.83 -33.60 -36.76
CA GLY A 485 -3.29 -33.68 -36.61
C GLY A 485 -3.78 -34.09 -35.21
N ILE A 486 -2.88 -34.57 -34.34
CA ILE A 486 -3.17 -34.88 -32.93
C ILE A 486 -2.57 -33.82 -32.01
N VAL A 487 -1.30 -33.44 -32.23
CA VAL A 487 -0.56 -32.53 -31.33
C VAL A 487 -1.15 -31.13 -31.32
N LYS A 488 -1.42 -30.53 -32.49
CA LYS A 488 -1.94 -29.15 -32.57
C LYS A 488 -3.29 -29.00 -31.82
N PRO A 489 -4.32 -29.82 -32.12
CA PRO A 489 -5.58 -29.75 -31.37
C PRO A 489 -5.41 -29.99 -29.87
N THR A 490 -4.48 -30.86 -29.46
CA THR A 490 -4.22 -31.12 -28.03
C THR A 490 -3.70 -29.87 -27.33
N ILE A 491 -2.75 -29.16 -27.95
CA ILE A 491 -2.21 -27.90 -27.39
C ILE A 491 -3.28 -26.80 -27.38
N GLU A 492 -4.11 -26.70 -28.42
CA GLU A 492 -5.24 -25.74 -28.44
C GLU A 492 -6.27 -26.04 -27.33
N ILE A 493 -6.56 -27.31 -27.06
CA ILE A 493 -7.46 -27.71 -25.95
C ILE A 493 -6.87 -27.33 -24.58
N MET A 494 -5.54 -27.31 -24.42
CA MET A 494 -4.91 -26.85 -23.18
C MET A 494 -5.27 -25.39 -22.84
N GLU A 495 -5.55 -24.54 -23.84
CA GLU A 495 -5.96 -23.15 -23.62
C GLU A 495 -7.35 -23.03 -22.97
N ALA A 496 -8.21 -24.04 -23.18
CA ALA A 496 -9.56 -24.10 -22.64
C ALA A 496 -9.61 -24.53 -21.16
N LEU A 497 -8.48 -24.94 -20.58
CA LEU A 497 -8.40 -25.32 -19.17
C LEU A 497 -8.68 -24.10 -18.28
N PRO A 498 -9.62 -24.18 -17.31
CA PRO A 498 -9.87 -23.09 -16.38
C PRO A 498 -8.62 -22.74 -15.56
N THR A 499 -8.19 -21.49 -15.58
CA THR A 499 -7.00 -21.03 -14.87
C THR A 499 -7.12 -21.19 -13.35
N VAL A 500 -8.35 -21.15 -12.81
CA VAL A 500 -8.64 -21.46 -11.40
C VAL A 500 -8.24 -22.89 -11.04
N ILE A 501 -8.53 -23.87 -11.92
CA ILE A 501 -8.16 -25.28 -11.69
C ILE A 501 -6.63 -25.42 -11.73
N LEU A 502 -5.97 -24.76 -12.68
CA LEU A 502 -4.50 -24.76 -12.76
C LEU A 502 -3.86 -24.12 -11.51
N GLY A 503 -4.40 -22.98 -11.04
CA GLY A 503 -3.94 -22.32 -9.81
C GLY A 503 -4.13 -23.19 -8.57
N PHE A 504 -5.28 -23.86 -8.46
CA PHE A 504 -5.57 -24.78 -7.37
C PHE A 504 -4.63 -25.99 -7.37
N LEU A 505 -4.42 -26.63 -8.53
CA LEU A 505 -3.46 -27.73 -8.68
C LEU A 505 -2.02 -27.26 -8.40
N ALA A 506 -1.68 -26.04 -8.82
CA ALA A 506 -0.38 -25.45 -8.55
C ALA A 506 -0.14 -25.27 -7.04
N GLY A 507 -1.12 -24.73 -6.31
CA GLY A 507 -0.99 -24.47 -4.88
C GLY A 507 -1.09 -25.71 -3.99
N LEU A 508 -1.90 -26.72 -4.35
CA LEU A 508 -2.15 -27.89 -3.51
C LEU A 508 -1.36 -29.15 -3.88
N TRP A 509 -0.90 -29.26 -5.12
CA TRP A 509 -0.16 -30.44 -5.58
C TRP A 509 1.24 -30.08 -6.05
N LEU A 510 1.40 -29.09 -6.94
CA LEU A 510 2.72 -28.73 -7.46
C LEU A 510 3.60 -28.11 -6.39
N ALA A 511 3.10 -27.15 -5.60
CA ALA A 511 3.88 -26.48 -4.56
C ALA A 511 4.47 -27.45 -3.52
N PRO A 512 3.68 -28.37 -2.91
CA PRO A 512 4.24 -29.40 -2.05
C PRO A 512 5.23 -30.34 -2.76
N LEU A 513 4.95 -30.73 -4.00
CA LEU A 513 5.86 -31.59 -4.79
C LEU A 513 7.22 -30.90 -5.04
N ILE A 514 7.21 -29.60 -5.34
CA ILE A 514 8.43 -28.82 -5.53
C ILE A 514 9.19 -28.67 -4.22
N GLU A 515 8.48 -28.41 -3.13
CA GLU A 515 9.07 -28.29 -1.81
C GLU A 515 9.78 -29.58 -1.35
N GLU A 516 9.15 -30.73 -1.53
CA GLU A 516 9.69 -32.04 -1.12
C GLU A 516 10.86 -32.51 -2.02
N HIS A 517 10.89 -32.08 -3.28
CA HIS A 517 11.85 -32.59 -4.27
C HIS A 517 12.63 -31.48 -5.00
N LEU A 518 12.96 -30.41 -4.28
CA LEU A 518 13.63 -29.25 -4.87
C LEU A 518 14.97 -29.60 -5.56
N PRO A 519 15.88 -30.39 -4.95
CA PRO A 519 17.10 -30.84 -5.64
C PRO A 519 16.80 -31.62 -6.92
N GLY A 520 15.79 -32.49 -6.89
CA GLY A 520 15.35 -33.27 -8.04
C GLY A 520 14.89 -32.40 -9.22
N ILE A 521 14.27 -31.26 -8.95
CA ILE A 521 13.84 -30.31 -10.00
C ILE A 521 15.04 -29.62 -10.66
N LEU A 522 16.03 -29.21 -9.88
CA LEU A 522 17.27 -28.63 -10.42
C LEU A 522 18.01 -29.66 -11.29
N VAL A 523 18.05 -30.91 -10.83
CA VAL A 523 18.62 -32.02 -11.57
C VAL A 523 17.84 -32.28 -12.86
N LEU A 524 16.51 -32.26 -12.81
CA LEU A 524 15.65 -32.43 -13.98
C LEU A 524 15.94 -31.39 -15.08
N LEU A 525 16.14 -30.12 -14.69
CA LEU A 525 16.46 -29.02 -15.61
C LEU A 525 17.74 -29.30 -16.43
N VAL A 526 18.70 -30.02 -15.85
CA VAL A 526 19.99 -30.35 -16.48
C VAL A 526 19.96 -31.73 -17.16
N LEU A 527 19.39 -32.74 -16.50
CA LEU A 527 19.33 -34.10 -17.01
C LEU A 527 18.41 -34.23 -18.22
N LEU A 528 17.33 -33.46 -18.30
CA LEU A 528 16.38 -33.60 -19.39
C LEU A 528 16.98 -33.19 -20.75
N PRO A 529 17.56 -31.99 -20.94
CA PRO A 529 18.22 -31.64 -22.19
C PRO A 529 19.38 -32.57 -22.54
N THR A 530 20.19 -32.95 -21.55
CA THR A 530 21.34 -33.82 -21.76
C THR A 530 20.92 -35.23 -22.18
N ALA A 531 19.91 -35.81 -21.54
CA ALA A 531 19.37 -37.12 -21.90
C ALA A 531 18.75 -37.13 -23.31
N ILE A 532 18.08 -36.04 -23.71
CA ILE A 532 17.56 -35.90 -25.07
C ILE A 532 18.70 -35.90 -26.09
N LEU A 533 19.77 -35.11 -25.84
CA LEU A 533 20.94 -35.06 -26.73
C LEU A 533 21.67 -36.41 -26.80
N VAL A 534 21.85 -37.08 -25.67
CA VAL A 534 22.47 -38.42 -25.60
C VAL A 534 21.61 -39.45 -26.33
N SER A 535 20.29 -39.38 -26.18
CA SER A 535 19.36 -40.28 -26.89
C SER A 535 19.41 -40.05 -28.40
N ALA A 536 19.43 -38.80 -28.84
CA ALA A 536 19.58 -38.44 -30.26
C ALA A 536 20.93 -38.91 -30.82
N TYR A 537 22.02 -38.73 -30.08
CA TYR A 537 23.35 -39.22 -30.47
C TYR A 537 23.38 -40.76 -30.56
N SER A 538 22.83 -41.45 -29.56
CA SER A 538 22.75 -42.91 -29.52
C SER A 538 21.91 -43.45 -30.69
N TRP A 539 20.79 -42.79 -30.99
CA TRP A 539 19.97 -43.09 -32.16
C TRP A 539 20.75 -42.93 -33.47
N SER A 540 21.57 -41.89 -33.59
CA SER A 540 22.40 -41.68 -34.79
C SER A 540 23.35 -42.86 -35.06
N LYS A 541 23.88 -43.50 -34.01
CA LYS A 541 24.83 -44.62 -34.08
C LYS A 541 24.20 -46.00 -34.20
N LEU A 542 22.88 -46.13 -34.02
CA LEU A 542 22.18 -47.41 -34.02
C LEU A 542 22.20 -48.12 -35.40
N PRO A 543 22.40 -49.46 -35.47
CA PRO A 543 22.39 -50.19 -36.73
C PRO A 543 21.08 -50.03 -37.52
N GLY A 544 21.17 -49.98 -38.85
CA GLY A 544 20.01 -49.70 -39.73
C GLY A 544 18.84 -50.69 -39.59
N THR A 545 19.11 -51.93 -39.16
CA THR A 545 18.09 -52.96 -38.90
C THR A 545 17.10 -52.57 -37.79
N TRP A 546 17.54 -51.80 -36.80
CA TRP A 546 16.68 -51.30 -35.73
C TRP A 546 15.93 -50.03 -36.12
N LYS A 547 16.57 -49.15 -36.92
CA LYS A 547 15.93 -47.93 -37.44
C LYS A 547 14.76 -48.24 -38.38
N GLN A 548 14.87 -49.29 -39.18
CA GLN A 548 13.84 -49.71 -40.14
C GLN A 548 12.62 -50.40 -39.50
N ARG A 549 12.73 -50.86 -38.23
CA ARG A 549 11.58 -51.45 -37.51
C ARG A 549 10.56 -50.42 -37.04
N LEU A 550 10.95 -49.14 -36.98
CA LEU A 550 10.09 -48.06 -36.53
C LEU A 550 9.63 -47.22 -37.73
N PRO A 551 8.31 -47.04 -37.92
CA PRO A 551 7.80 -46.17 -38.96
C PRO A 551 8.36 -44.75 -38.78
N GLU A 552 8.85 -44.13 -39.86
CA GLU A 552 9.38 -42.75 -39.87
C GLU A 552 8.40 -41.73 -39.29
N VAL A 553 7.10 -42.03 -39.32
CA VAL A 553 6.01 -41.20 -38.81
C VAL A 553 6.04 -41.04 -37.28
N TYR A 554 6.62 -41.98 -36.53
CA TYR A 554 6.55 -42.06 -35.06
C TYR A 554 7.91 -42.04 -34.37
N GLN A 555 8.99 -41.76 -35.09
CA GLN A 555 10.35 -41.84 -34.53
C GLN A 555 10.54 -40.87 -33.35
N GLU A 556 9.81 -39.76 -33.31
CA GLU A 556 9.98 -38.73 -32.29
C GLU A 556 9.20 -39.05 -31.00
N LEU A 557 8.20 -39.93 -31.08
CA LEU A 557 7.52 -40.49 -29.90
C LEU A 557 8.47 -41.35 -29.06
N MET A 558 9.61 -41.78 -29.60
CA MET A 558 10.62 -42.52 -28.85
C MET A 558 11.31 -41.70 -27.75
N LEU A 559 11.21 -40.36 -27.80
CA LEU A 559 11.71 -39.51 -26.73
C LEU A 559 10.78 -39.53 -25.51
N ILE A 560 9.50 -39.90 -25.65
CA ILE A 560 8.54 -39.89 -24.54
C ILE A 560 8.99 -40.81 -23.39
N PRO A 561 9.35 -42.10 -23.62
CA PRO A 561 9.85 -42.95 -22.54
C PRO A 561 11.12 -42.40 -21.87
N VAL A 562 12.01 -41.75 -22.64
CA VAL A 562 13.22 -41.13 -22.09
C VAL A 562 12.86 -39.96 -21.18
N ILE A 563 11.95 -39.08 -21.62
CA ILE A 563 11.48 -37.94 -20.83
C ILE A 563 10.80 -38.42 -19.54
N CYS A 564 9.93 -39.42 -19.63
CA CYS A 564 9.26 -40.01 -18.45
C CYS A 564 10.25 -40.65 -17.48
N PHE A 565 11.23 -41.41 -18.00
CA PHE A 565 12.25 -42.05 -17.18
C PHE A 565 13.14 -41.01 -16.48
N VAL A 566 13.61 -40.00 -17.20
CA VAL A 566 14.45 -38.93 -16.64
C VAL A 566 13.68 -38.11 -15.61
N GLY A 567 12.40 -37.83 -15.87
CA GLY A 567 11.49 -37.23 -14.91
C GLY A 567 11.44 -38.02 -13.61
N TRP A 568 10.99 -39.29 -13.70
CA TRP A 568 10.92 -40.19 -12.56
C TRP A 568 12.26 -40.32 -11.82
N PHE A 569 13.36 -40.52 -12.55
CA PHE A 569 14.69 -40.68 -11.98
C PHE A 569 15.15 -39.43 -11.22
N SER A 570 14.88 -38.23 -11.74
CA SER A 570 15.25 -36.96 -11.10
C SER A 570 14.54 -36.78 -9.75
N PHE A 571 13.26 -37.15 -9.66
CA PHE A 571 12.53 -37.16 -8.39
C PHE A 571 13.01 -38.28 -7.45
N ALA A 572 13.26 -39.47 -7.97
CA ALA A 572 13.70 -40.62 -7.18
C ALA A 572 15.07 -40.42 -6.52
N ILE A 573 16.00 -39.70 -7.17
CA ILE A 573 17.33 -39.40 -6.63
C ILE A 573 17.34 -38.17 -5.71
N SER A 574 16.27 -37.36 -5.69
CA SER A 574 16.21 -36.10 -4.92
C SER A 574 16.55 -36.28 -3.43
N PRO A 575 15.98 -37.27 -2.69
CA PRO A 575 16.31 -37.43 -1.26
C PRO A 575 17.77 -37.78 -1.02
N MET A 576 18.41 -38.53 -1.94
CA MET A 576 19.82 -38.87 -1.84
C MET A 576 20.71 -37.63 -2.00
N ILE A 577 20.33 -36.73 -2.93
CA ILE A 577 21.04 -35.47 -3.16
C ILE A 577 20.86 -34.52 -1.98
N GLU A 578 19.66 -34.48 -1.41
CA GLU A 578 19.35 -33.66 -0.24
C GLU A 578 20.22 -34.02 0.97
N VAL A 579 20.36 -35.31 1.26
CA VAL A 579 21.25 -35.78 2.33
C VAL A 579 22.71 -35.52 1.98
N ALA A 580 23.12 -35.76 0.74
CA ALA A 580 24.53 -35.65 0.34
C ALA A 580 25.06 -34.21 0.24
N LEU A 581 24.22 -33.25 -0.16
CA LEU A 581 24.64 -31.87 -0.45
C LEU A 581 24.10 -30.83 0.53
N PHE A 582 22.97 -31.10 1.21
CA PHE A 582 22.23 -30.09 1.98
C PHE A 582 21.93 -30.55 3.42
N ASP A 583 22.68 -31.52 3.94
CA ASP A 583 22.54 -32.04 5.31
C ASP A 583 21.10 -32.49 5.66
N GLY A 584 20.38 -32.98 4.64
CA GLY A 584 19.02 -33.50 4.80
C GLY A 584 17.89 -32.47 4.80
N ASN A 585 18.18 -31.16 4.66
CA ASN A 585 17.14 -30.14 4.53
C ASN A 585 17.56 -28.98 3.63
N THR A 586 17.14 -29.06 2.36
CA THR A 586 17.43 -28.05 1.34
C THR A 586 16.84 -26.68 1.70
N ARG A 587 15.66 -26.63 2.32
CA ARG A 587 15.02 -25.35 2.72
C ARG A 587 15.85 -24.62 3.77
N GLN A 588 16.29 -25.36 4.79
CA GLN A 588 17.10 -24.79 5.87
C GLN A 588 18.44 -24.29 5.35
N PHE A 589 19.06 -24.99 4.40
CA PHE A 589 20.26 -24.51 3.71
C PHE A 589 20.01 -23.18 2.98
N ILE A 590 18.94 -23.09 2.19
CA ILE A 590 18.59 -21.87 1.45
C ILE A 590 18.35 -20.69 2.42
N THR A 591 17.64 -20.92 3.52
CA THR A 591 17.33 -19.86 4.48
C THR A 591 18.51 -19.44 5.34
N ASN A 592 19.28 -20.38 5.87
CA ASN A 592 20.35 -20.06 6.82
C ASN A 592 21.68 -19.71 6.14
N GLU A 593 22.04 -20.41 5.06
CA GLU A 593 23.34 -20.23 4.39
C GLU A 593 23.26 -19.23 3.23
N LEU A 594 22.17 -19.24 2.45
CA LEU A 594 21.98 -18.28 1.35
C LEU A 594 21.25 -17.00 1.78
N GLY A 595 20.64 -16.99 2.97
CA GLY A 595 19.88 -15.85 3.48
C GLY A 595 18.59 -15.55 2.69
N ILE A 596 18.05 -16.54 1.98
CA ILE A 596 16.85 -16.40 1.13
C ILE A 596 15.67 -17.06 1.82
N THR A 597 14.55 -16.37 1.93
CA THR A 597 13.34 -16.96 2.50
C THR A 597 12.78 -18.01 1.54
N PHE A 598 12.36 -19.16 2.05
CA PHE A 598 11.71 -20.19 1.23
C PHE A 598 10.22 -20.27 1.60
N ASP A 599 9.37 -19.87 0.66
CA ASP A 599 7.93 -20.05 0.75
C ASP A 599 7.52 -21.29 -0.06
N GLN A 600 6.64 -22.14 0.49
CA GLN A 600 6.08 -23.27 -0.25
C GLN A 600 5.36 -22.80 -1.53
N ARG A 601 4.61 -21.70 -1.43
CA ARG A 601 3.93 -21.03 -2.55
C ARG A 601 4.77 -19.86 -3.02
N ASN A 602 5.49 -20.05 -4.12
CA ASN A 602 6.52 -19.12 -4.58
C ASN A 602 6.47 -18.86 -6.09
N ALA A 603 7.35 -17.96 -6.54
CA ALA A 603 7.44 -17.56 -7.93
C ALA A 603 7.84 -18.69 -8.89
N LEU A 604 8.59 -19.72 -8.44
CA LEU A 604 8.90 -20.90 -9.25
C LEU A 604 7.64 -21.70 -9.59
N VAL A 605 6.80 -22.00 -8.59
CA VAL A 605 5.52 -22.71 -8.79
C VAL A 605 4.66 -21.95 -9.79
N VAL A 606 4.58 -20.63 -9.63
CA VAL A 606 3.79 -19.76 -10.51
C VAL A 606 4.37 -19.72 -11.91
N GLY A 607 5.69 -19.58 -12.06
CA GLY A 607 6.35 -19.61 -13.36
C GLY A 607 6.03 -20.87 -14.17
N ILE A 608 6.00 -22.03 -13.51
CA ILE A 608 5.64 -23.31 -14.16
C ILE A 608 4.15 -23.36 -14.51
N ALA A 609 3.26 -23.10 -13.56
CA ALA A 609 1.82 -23.21 -13.76
C ALA A 609 1.27 -22.18 -14.76
N MET A 610 1.71 -20.93 -14.62
CA MET A 610 1.36 -19.82 -15.50
C MET A 610 2.02 -19.96 -16.87
N GLY A 611 3.28 -20.42 -16.91
CA GLY A 611 3.96 -20.74 -18.15
C GLY A 611 3.19 -21.81 -18.94
N PHE A 612 2.76 -22.88 -18.27
CA PHE A 612 1.90 -23.91 -18.86
C PHE A 612 0.61 -23.33 -19.46
N ALA A 613 -0.06 -22.41 -18.75
CA ALA A 613 -1.29 -21.77 -19.22
C ALA A 613 -1.09 -20.84 -20.43
N VAL A 614 0.11 -20.27 -20.61
CA VAL A 614 0.44 -19.32 -21.69
C VAL A 614 1.03 -20.02 -22.94
N ILE A 615 1.58 -21.22 -22.79
CA ILE A 615 2.16 -22.01 -23.90
C ILE A 615 1.21 -22.10 -25.12
N PRO A 616 -0.07 -22.48 -24.98
CA PRO A 616 -0.97 -22.63 -26.13
C PRO A 616 -1.10 -21.37 -26.98
N THR A 617 -1.26 -20.22 -26.33
CA THR A 617 -1.40 -18.92 -27.00
C THR A 617 -0.15 -18.58 -27.82
N ILE A 618 1.04 -18.78 -27.25
CA ILE A 618 2.30 -18.52 -27.97
C ILE A 618 2.50 -19.55 -29.09
N PHE A 619 2.27 -20.83 -28.79
CA PHE A 619 2.49 -21.94 -29.71
C PHE A 619 1.62 -21.81 -30.96
N SER A 620 0.31 -21.65 -30.81
CA SER A 620 -0.62 -21.66 -31.95
C SER A 620 -0.37 -20.50 -32.91
N ILE A 621 -0.12 -19.30 -32.38
CA ILE A 621 0.16 -18.11 -33.18
C ILE A 621 1.55 -18.21 -33.86
N ALA A 622 2.56 -18.71 -33.15
CA ALA A 622 3.89 -18.91 -33.73
C ALA A 622 3.88 -20.00 -34.81
N GLU A 623 3.15 -21.09 -34.59
CA GLU A 623 3.02 -22.19 -35.55
C GLU A 623 2.32 -21.74 -36.83
N ASP A 624 1.21 -21.00 -36.71
CA ASP A 624 0.51 -20.42 -37.86
C ASP A 624 1.39 -19.42 -38.62
N ALA A 625 2.18 -18.61 -37.91
CA ALA A 625 3.14 -17.69 -38.54
C ALA A 625 4.21 -18.41 -39.35
N ILE A 626 4.76 -19.51 -38.82
CA ILE A 626 5.76 -20.33 -39.51
C ILE A 626 5.14 -21.06 -40.71
N PHE A 627 3.93 -21.60 -40.54
CA PHE A 627 3.23 -22.34 -41.60
C PHE A 627 2.73 -21.44 -42.74
N SER A 628 2.51 -20.15 -42.46
CA SER A 628 2.09 -19.14 -43.44
C SER A 628 3.23 -18.67 -44.35
N VAL A 629 4.48 -19.03 -44.06
CA VAL A 629 5.62 -18.70 -44.93
C VAL A 629 5.41 -19.34 -46.31
N PRO A 630 5.49 -18.57 -47.40
CA PRO A 630 5.25 -19.09 -48.74
C PRO A 630 6.18 -20.26 -49.09
N ARG A 631 5.61 -21.40 -49.51
CA ARG A 631 6.38 -22.63 -49.81
C ARG A 631 7.45 -22.43 -50.89
N HIS A 632 7.27 -21.49 -51.81
CA HIS A 632 8.26 -21.21 -52.85
C HIS A 632 9.58 -20.68 -52.29
N LEU A 633 9.57 -19.94 -51.16
CA LEU A 633 10.78 -19.48 -50.48
C LEU A 633 11.57 -20.67 -49.88
N SER A 634 10.86 -21.57 -49.20
CA SER A 634 11.47 -22.78 -48.63
C SER A 634 12.00 -23.72 -49.73
N ASN A 635 11.19 -23.99 -50.77
CA ASN A 635 11.59 -24.87 -51.87
C ASN A 635 12.74 -24.29 -52.69
N GLY A 636 12.75 -22.96 -52.90
CA GLY A 636 13.84 -22.28 -53.58
C GLY A 636 15.16 -22.38 -52.81
N SER A 637 15.13 -22.21 -51.49
CA SER A 637 16.31 -22.40 -50.64
C SER A 637 16.85 -23.84 -50.69
N LEU A 638 15.98 -24.84 -50.61
CA LEU A 638 16.36 -26.25 -50.70
C LEU A 638 16.93 -26.59 -52.10
N ALA A 639 16.36 -26.03 -53.17
CA ALA A 639 16.85 -26.23 -54.53
C ALA A 639 18.26 -25.65 -54.77
N LEU A 640 18.67 -24.64 -54.00
CA LEU A 640 20.03 -24.09 -54.00
C LEU A 640 21.02 -24.94 -53.17
N GLY A 641 20.61 -26.12 -52.70
CA GLY A 641 21.46 -27.03 -51.92
C GLY A 641 21.53 -26.71 -50.42
N ALA A 642 20.67 -25.83 -49.91
CA ALA A 642 20.59 -25.59 -48.47
C ALA A 642 20.00 -26.81 -47.74
N THR A 643 20.49 -27.08 -46.54
CA THR A 643 19.90 -28.09 -45.65
C THR A 643 18.58 -27.60 -45.05
N PRO A 644 17.65 -28.49 -44.64
CA PRO A 644 16.41 -28.09 -43.97
C PRO A 644 16.64 -27.19 -42.75
N TRP A 645 17.72 -27.42 -41.99
CA TRP A 645 18.11 -26.55 -40.88
C TRP A 645 18.53 -25.15 -41.32
N GLN A 646 19.31 -25.05 -42.41
CA GLN A 646 19.70 -23.75 -42.98
C GLN A 646 18.50 -23.01 -43.57
N THR A 647 17.59 -23.70 -44.27
CA THR A 647 16.36 -23.11 -44.79
C THR A 647 15.46 -22.62 -43.66
N LEU A 648 15.29 -23.41 -42.59
CA LEU A 648 14.54 -23.00 -41.41
C LEU A 648 15.13 -21.73 -40.78
N THR A 649 16.42 -21.75 -40.45
CA THR A 649 17.05 -20.68 -39.68
C THR A 649 17.24 -19.39 -40.47
N ARG A 650 17.55 -19.48 -41.77
CA ARG A 650 17.89 -18.30 -42.59
C ARG A 650 16.73 -17.75 -43.42
N VAL A 651 15.71 -18.56 -43.70
CA VAL A 651 14.57 -18.16 -44.54
C VAL A 651 13.29 -18.17 -43.73
N VAL A 652 12.87 -19.34 -43.23
CA VAL A 652 11.55 -19.50 -42.63
C VAL A 652 11.39 -18.71 -41.33
N LEU A 653 12.32 -18.86 -40.37
CA LEU A 653 12.27 -18.13 -39.11
C LEU A 653 12.44 -16.63 -39.29
N LEU A 654 13.24 -16.22 -40.28
CA LEU A 654 13.43 -14.80 -40.60
C LEU A 654 12.13 -14.19 -41.14
N THR A 655 11.46 -14.87 -42.08
CA THR A 655 10.18 -14.41 -42.64
C THR A 655 9.04 -14.49 -41.60
N ALA A 656 9.06 -15.48 -40.71
CA ALA A 656 8.04 -15.67 -39.68
C ALA A 656 8.26 -14.81 -38.41
N SER A 657 9.42 -14.16 -38.26
CA SER A 657 9.81 -13.44 -37.04
C SER A 657 8.80 -12.38 -36.57
N PRO A 658 8.10 -11.61 -37.44
CA PRO A 658 7.09 -10.66 -36.97
C PRO A 658 5.92 -11.38 -36.28
N GLY A 659 5.52 -12.54 -36.80
CA GLY A 659 4.44 -13.35 -36.23
C GLY A 659 4.83 -14.03 -34.92
N ILE A 660 6.05 -14.59 -34.85
CA ILE A 660 6.58 -15.19 -33.61
C ILE A 660 6.71 -14.14 -32.51
N PHE A 661 7.22 -12.95 -32.83
CA PHE A 661 7.29 -11.85 -31.86
C PHE A 661 5.89 -11.46 -31.35
N SER A 662 4.91 -11.37 -32.26
CA SER A 662 3.52 -11.08 -31.89
C SER A 662 2.95 -12.16 -30.96
N ALA A 663 3.25 -13.43 -31.21
CA ALA A 663 2.84 -14.56 -30.36
C ALA A 663 3.39 -14.42 -28.94
N VAL A 664 4.70 -14.14 -28.81
CA VAL A 664 5.37 -13.94 -27.51
C VAL A 664 4.75 -12.76 -26.75
N MET A 665 4.51 -11.64 -27.43
CA MET A 665 3.93 -10.46 -26.79
C MET A 665 2.48 -10.66 -26.36
N MET A 666 1.67 -11.38 -27.15
CA MET A 666 0.31 -11.76 -26.73
C MET A 666 0.35 -12.68 -25.50
N GLY A 667 1.30 -13.62 -25.46
CA GLY A 667 1.55 -14.44 -24.28
C GLY A 667 1.95 -13.62 -23.05
N LEU A 668 2.84 -12.63 -23.21
CA LEU A 668 3.22 -11.71 -22.13
C LEU A 668 2.02 -10.92 -21.61
N GLY A 669 1.18 -10.37 -22.50
CA GLY A 669 -0.03 -9.64 -22.11
C GLY A 669 -1.01 -10.49 -21.31
N ARG A 670 -1.20 -11.75 -21.72
CA ARG A 670 -2.01 -12.73 -20.96
C ARG A 670 -1.38 -13.03 -19.60
N ALA A 671 -0.06 -13.21 -19.55
CA ALA A 671 0.66 -13.49 -18.32
C ALA A 671 0.51 -12.33 -17.31
N VAL A 672 0.75 -11.10 -17.74
CA VAL A 672 0.59 -9.90 -16.91
C VAL A 672 -0.81 -9.78 -16.29
N GLY A 673 -1.86 -10.16 -17.03
CA GLY A 673 -3.24 -10.16 -16.56
C GLY A 673 -3.67 -11.39 -15.75
N GLU A 674 -2.78 -12.38 -15.56
CA GLU A 674 -3.14 -13.62 -14.88
C GLU A 674 -3.48 -13.36 -13.41
N THR A 675 -4.70 -13.75 -13.04
CA THR A 675 -5.27 -13.44 -11.72
C THR A 675 -5.32 -14.66 -10.82
N MET A 676 -5.80 -15.80 -11.34
CA MET A 676 -6.23 -16.93 -10.52
C MET A 676 -5.07 -17.89 -10.19
N ILE A 677 -4.18 -18.12 -11.16
CA ILE A 677 -2.98 -18.91 -10.88
C ILE A 677 -2.13 -18.22 -9.82
N VAL A 678 -1.91 -16.92 -9.97
CA VAL A 678 -1.13 -16.12 -9.03
C VAL A 678 -1.76 -16.15 -7.64
N LEU A 679 -3.05 -15.80 -7.54
CA LEU A 679 -3.78 -15.73 -6.27
C LEU A 679 -3.65 -17.01 -5.44
N MET A 680 -3.68 -18.17 -6.10
CA MET A 680 -3.66 -19.47 -5.44
C MET A 680 -2.25 -20.00 -5.16
N ALA A 681 -1.25 -19.60 -5.94
CA ALA A 681 0.07 -20.23 -5.95
C ALA A 681 1.24 -19.34 -5.45
N THR A 682 1.04 -18.05 -5.18
CA THR A 682 2.14 -17.14 -4.75
C THR A 682 2.21 -16.84 -3.25
N GLY A 683 1.27 -17.34 -2.44
CA GLY A 683 1.20 -16.99 -1.02
C GLY A 683 0.74 -15.55 -0.72
N ASN A 684 0.53 -14.71 -1.74
CA ASN A 684 0.02 -13.33 -1.66
C ASN A 684 0.82 -12.37 -0.75
N THR A 685 2.13 -12.55 -0.68
CA THR A 685 3.04 -11.66 0.07
C THR A 685 3.52 -10.49 -0.80
N ALA A 686 3.31 -9.24 -0.36
CA ALA A 686 3.68 -8.05 -1.12
C ALA A 686 5.15 -7.64 -0.88
N ILE A 687 6.07 -8.54 -1.22
CA ILE A 687 7.53 -8.35 -1.10
C ILE A 687 8.17 -8.05 -2.46
N MET A 688 9.32 -7.38 -2.44
CA MET A 688 10.02 -6.93 -3.65
C MET A 688 11.41 -7.55 -3.79
N GLU A 689 11.44 -8.88 -3.80
CA GLU A 689 12.66 -9.66 -3.97
C GLU A 689 12.59 -10.51 -5.24
N TRP A 690 13.71 -10.62 -5.95
CA TRP A 690 13.82 -11.40 -7.21
C TRP A 690 14.03 -12.89 -6.96
N SER A 691 14.02 -13.36 -5.71
CA SER A 691 14.13 -14.79 -5.45
C SER A 691 12.98 -15.57 -6.08
N VAL A 692 13.31 -16.69 -6.72
CA VAL A 692 12.32 -17.65 -7.26
C VAL A 692 11.61 -18.44 -6.15
N PHE A 693 12.20 -18.50 -4.95
CA PHE A 693 11.73 -19.28 -3.81
C PHE A 693 10.78 -18.53 -2.89
N GLU A 694 10.53 -17.26 -3.18
CA GLU A 694 9.66 -16.40 -2.39
C GLU A 694 8.35 -16.11 -3.09
N GLY A 695 7.33 -15.81 -2.29
CA GLY A 695 6.03 -15.36 -2.77
C GLY A 695 6.05 -14.00 -3.48
N MET A 696 4.87 -13.59 -3.91
CA MET A 696 4.62 -12.26 -4.47
C MET A 696 3.12 -11.95 -4.46
N ARG A 697 2.78 -10.67 -4.55
CA ARG A 697 1.41 -10.20 -4.74
C ARG A 697 1.32 -9.38 -6.01
N THR A 698 0.41 -9.72 -6.92
CA THR A 698 0.24 -8.99 -8.19
C THR A 698 -0.90 -7.98 -8.10
N LEU A 699 -0.93 -7.00 -9.00
CA LEU A 699 -2.04 -6.05 -9.12
C LEU A 699 -3.38 -6.78 -9.29
N ALA A 700 -3.45 -7.75 -10.18
CA ALA A 700 -4.68 -8.48 -10.48
C ALA A 700 -5.18 -9.30 -9.28
N ALA A 701 -4.29 -10.06 -8.62
CA ALA A 701 -4.63 -10.83 -7.42
C ALA A 701 -5.04 -9.92 -6.27
N ASN A 702 -4.37 -8.77 -6.09
CA ASN A 702 -4.72 -7.79 -5.07
C ASN A 702 -6.13 -7.23 -5.25
N ILE A 703 -6.47 -6.83 -6.48
CA ILE A 703 -7.81 -6.34 -6.84
C ILE A 703 -8.86 -7.42 -6.56
N ALA A 704 -8.61 -8.67 -6.96
CA ALA A 704 -9.56 -9.76 -6.79
C ALA A 704 -9.87 -10.09 -5.31
N VAL A 705 -8.88 -9.95 -4.42
CA VAL A 705 -9.02 -10.25 -2.99
C VAL A 705 -9.65 -9.10 -2.23
N GLU A 706 -9.14 -7.88 -2.41
CA GLU A 706 -9.48 -6.77 -1.51
C GLU A 706 -10.68 -5.94 -1.99
N MET A 707 -11.04 -6.00 -3.28
CA MET A 707 -12.18 -5.22 -3.80
C MET A 707 -13.51 -5.60 -3.14
N PRO A 708 -13.86 -6.88 -2.93
CA PRO A 708 -15.08 -7.26 -2.22
C PRO A 708 -15.12 -6.84 -0.75
N GLU A 709 -13.95 -6.66 -0.11
CA GLU A 709 -13.84 -6.32 1.32
C GLU A 709 -13.77 -4.80 1.57
N SER A 710 -13.41 -4.03 0.55
CA SER A 710 -13.24 -2.58 0.67
C SER A 710 -14.58 -1.82 0.75
N ALA A 711 -14.68 -0.88 1.68
CA ALA A 711 -15.84 0.00 1.81
C ALA A 711 -15.95 0.94 0.60
N ILE A 712 -17.14 1.00 -0.02
CA ILE A 712 -17.39 1.83 -1.21
C ILE A 712 -17.06 3.29 -0.90
N GLY A 713 -16.24 3.90 -1.76
CA GLY A 713 -15.85 5.30 -1.64
C GLY A 713 -14.69 5.58 -0.69
N SER A 714 -14.18 4.59 0.05
CA SER A 714 -12.96 4.73 0.85
C SER A 714 -11.71 4.94 -0.01
N SER A 715 -10.64 5.46 0.59
CA SER A 715 -9.34 5.61 -0.09
C SER A 715 -8.80 4.27 -0.58
N HIS A 716 -8.93 3.21 0.23
CA HIS A 716 -8.53 1.86 -0.15
C HIS A 716 -9.30 1.38 -1.41
N TYR A 717 -10.62 1.54 -1.43
CA TYR A 717 -11.45 1.22 -2.59
C TYR A 717 -10.97 1.96 -3.85
N ARG A 718 -10.75 3.27 -3.76
CA ARG A 718 -10.31 4.08 -4.92
C ARG A 718 -8.89 3.73 -5.37
N VAL A 719 -7.98 3.38 -4.45
CA VAL A 719 -6.63 2.93 -4.80
C VAL A 719 -6.66 1.55 -5.48
N LEU A 720 -7.60 0.66 -5.16
CA LEU A 720 -7.80 -0.58 -5.93
C LEU A 720 -8.26 -0.30 -7.36
N PHE A 721 -9.10 0.71 -7.58
CA PHE A 721 -9.45 1.19 -8.93
C PHE A 721 -8.24 1.79 -9.64
N LEU A 722 -7.37 2.52 -8.92
CA LEU A 722 -6.09 2.99 -9.45
C LEU A 722 -5.17 1.82 -9.84
N ALA A 723 -5.09 0.77 -9.04
CA ALA A 723 -4.35 -0.45 -9.37
C ALA A 723 -4.90 -1.10 -10.66
N ALA A 724 -6.22 -1.13 -10.84
CA ALA A 724 -6.86 -1.61 -12.06
C ALA A 724 -6.52 -0.73 -13.28
N PHE A 725 -6.51 0.59 -13.09
CA PHE A 725 -6.10 1.54 -14.12
C PHE A 725 -4.62 1.38 -14.51
N VAL A 726 -3.73 1.21 -13.53
CA VAL A 726 -2.31 0.93 -13.76
C VAL A 726 -2.15 -0.37 -14.56
N LEU A 727 -2.84 -1.45 -14.17
CA LEU A 727 -2.82 -2.70 -14.90
C LEU A 727 -3.34 -2.56 -16.35
N PHE A 728 -4.41 -1.78 -16.54
CA PHE A 728 -4.94 -1.46 -17.86
C PHE A 728 -3.92 -0.69 -18.72
N VAL A 729 -3.32 0.37 -18.19
CA VAL A 729 -2.28 1.16 -18.87
C VAL A 729 -1.08 0.30 -19.22
N PHE A 730 -0.63 -0.55 -18.30
CA PHE A 730 0.47 -1.46 -18.51
C PHE A 730 0.15 -2.46 -19.63
N THR A 731 -1.02 -3.10 -19.60
CA THR A 731 -1.46 -4.03 -20.65
C THR A 731 -1.59 -3.34 -22.00
N PHE A 732 -2.17 -2.13 -22.03
CA PHE A 732 -2.28 -1.32 -23.23
C PHE A 732 -0.90 -0.96 -23.80
N PHE A 733 0.06 -0.59 -22.95
CA PHE A 733 1.43 -0.26 -23.33
C PHE A 733 2.14 -1.43 -23.99
N PHE A 734 2.15 -2.62 -23.38
CA PHE A 734 2.80 -3.80 -23.96
C PHE A 734 2.12 -4.27 -25.24
N ASN A 735 0.79 -4.25 -25.31
CA ASN A 735 0.05 -4.57 -26.53
C ASN A 735 0.35 -3.55 -27.65
N THR A 736 0.49 -2.27 -27.32
CA THR A 736 0.87 -1.24 -28.29
C THR A 736 2.28 -1.45 -28.81
N ILE A 737 3.24 -1.76 -27.93
CA ILE A 737 4.61 -2.11 -28.34
C ILE A 737 4.62 -3.32 -29.26
N ALA A 738 3.85 -4.36 -28.91
CA ALA A 738 3.72 -5.57 -29.71
C ALA A 738 3.31 -5.25 -31.15
N GLU A 739 2.29 -4.42 -31.31
CA GLU A 739 1.77 -4.00 -32.60
C GLU A 739 2.76 -3.14 -33.38
N VAL A 740 3.40 -2.16 -32.72
CA VAL A 740 4.39 -1.28 -33.36
C VAL A 740 5.60 -2.06 -33.86
N VAL A 741 6.12 -2.99 -33.06
CA VAL A 741 7.25 -3.84 -33.47
C VAL A 741 6.84 -4.79 -34.59
N ARG A 742 5.63 -5.38 -34.52
CA ARG A 742 5.09 -6.24 -35.59
C ARG A 742 5.04 -5.51 -36.93
N GLN A 743 4.55 -4.27 -36.96
CA GLN A 743 4.48 -3.44 -38.17
C GLN A 743 5.88 -3.14 -38.71
N ARG A 744 6.80 -2.67 -37.86
CA ARG A 744 8.18 -2.39 -38.28
C ARG A 744 8.91 -3.61 -38.84
N LEU A 745 8.75 -4.78 -38.22
CA LEU A 745 9.36 -6.01 -38.70
C LEU A 745 8.74 -6.44 -40.03
N ARG A 746 7.41 -6.32 -40.19
CA ARG A 746 6.73 -6.63 -41.45
C ARG A 746 7.22 -5.74 -42.58
N ASP A 747 7.34 -4.43 -42.38
CA ASP A 747 7.81 -3.49 -43.40
C ASP A 747 9.26 -3.76 -43.81
N ARG A 748 10.12 -4.11 -42.83
CA ARG A 748 11.52 -4.47 -43.09
C ARG A 748 11.63 -5.71 -43.96
N TYR A 749 10.78 -6.71 -43.72
CA TYR A 749 10.86 -8.02 -44.38
C TYR A 749 9.89 -8.19 -45.56
N SER A 750 8.97 -7.27 -45.80
CA SER A 750 8.12 -7.27 -47.01
C SER A 750 8.87 -6.91 -48.29
N SER A 751 10.13 -6.47 -48.16
CA SER A 751 11.03 -6.17 -49.27
C SER A 751 11.93 -7.35 -49.69
N LEU A 752 11.90 -8.46 -48.94
CA LEU A 752 12.50 -9.75 -49.29
C LEU A 752 11.46 -10.67 -49.94
#